data_AF-A0A6J4WYU6-F1
#
_entry.id   AF-A0A6J4WYU6-F1
#
_cell.length_a   1.000
_cell.length_b   1.000
_cell.length_c   1.000
_cell.angle_alpha   90.00
_cell.angle_beta   90.00
_cell.angle_gamma   90.00
#
_symmetry.space_group_name_H-M   'P 1'
#
loop_
_entity.id
_entity.type
_entity.pdbx_description
1 polymer ?
#
loop_
_entity_poly.entity_id
_entity_poly.type
_entity_poly.pdbx_seq_one_letter_code
_entity_poly.pdbx_strand_id
1 'polypeptide(L)'
;MKKTASIFTLFLLLSAIFIAPVQAESEIVEPIPESLEMPGRVAGSGTYFAITNSEYLNLTLASTADIDLTLESVPHVVTMVIESVTDAASTQITLGGLLPSTTYYKYEDDFHNLAVFTTDAAGTHVYIQDLTSRHIVFIQPTASTYFICDDADADDTDNCVTDGGDCEGVQDSNGAWEKTPIGTWDNETKTCTLTTDVDQTIQIDSDGITLDGAGFSNTRSQGNFGIYLSNRKGVTIKNVTIEQFTYGIYLFKSDENVLADNYITTASDSGIYLASSKNNKLAGNTLGNTPDNTLDGNYRGIYLDSESADNELAANTARGNTYGIYLNRANTNVIRDNIVDENTNTGIYLNSSSDNTLTDNTLTDNTPYGIYLYYYSDNNTLTGNTLSGNSDSDSDTGLVLLFYCSNNIVYNNSFSDNNIQARVIIGTDNIFNMAAPVGGNYWNDYDEPEEGCIDDDLNGFCDDPYDFNGVLDELPWIEKNGWRDSDGDGIPDDEDDCPNAAGPADQYGCPFADETYVSMRIVDFQKSGVCGYNKYGWAKRSSTVDLQDVRVRIYNREDEEFLAAYGRWPSRRRLDDIFQSDIGLTGLCTTDETGQCLVGEDNPGKFLVVAQYVDEGSSKTVYIGKFKDFNQANYGCWWDPHQNDAAADDYTPPTKITKHLRFTKLILKYGHVKFLGRYMTVVSGP
;
A
#
# COMPACT_ATOMS: atom_id res chain seq x y z
N MET A 1 -79.65 -26.29 -49.29
CA MET A 1 -79.39 -27.34 -48.28
C MET A 1 -78.14 -26.90 -47.51
N LYS A 2 -78.05 -26.63 -46.21
CA LYS A 2 -78.90 -26.48 -45.01
C LYS A 2 -78.26 -25.29 -44.24
N LYS A 3 -78.89 -24.11 -44.10
CA LYS A 3 -79.62 -23.56 -42.92
C LYS A 3 -79.00 -23.82 -41.53
N THR A 4 -78.61 -22.72 -40.85
CA THR A 4 -79.07 -22.26 -39.50
C THR A 4 -78.34 -20.92 -39.19
N ALA A 5 -79.02 -19.75 -39.23
CA ALA A 5 -79.72 -19.03 -38.12
C ALA A 5 -78.72 -18.30 -37.17
N SER A 6 -78.85 -17.06 -36.70
CA SER A 6 -79.93 -16.05 -36.55
C SER A 6 -79.26 -14.69 -36.20
N ILE A 7 -79.48 -13.58 -36.92
CA ILE A 7 -80.31 -12.37 -36.58
C ILE A 7 -80.41 -11.96 -35.10
N PHE A 8 -80.24 -10.63 -34.89
CA PHE A 8 -80.50 -9.72 -33.73
C PHE A 8 -79.26 -9.45 -32.84
N THR A 9 -78.74 -8.22 -32.66
CA THR A 9 -79.39 -6.90 -32.64
C THR A 9 -78.37 -5.79 -32.96
N LEU A 10 -78.77 -4.87 -33.83
CA LEU A 10 -78.09 -3.62 -34.18
C LEU A 10 -78.49 -2.53 -33.16
N PHE A 11 -77.53 -1.93 -32.46
CA PHE A 11 -77.68 -0.59 -31.93
C PHE A 11 -76.50 0.26 -32.42
N LEU A 12 -76.82 1.12 -33.39
CA LEU A 12 -76.00 2.23 -33.82
C LEU A 12 -75.90 3.23 -32.66
N LEU A 13 -74.70 3.59 -32.26
CA LEU A 13 -74.41 4.93 -31.76
C LEU A 13 -72.99 5.32 -32.18
N LEU A 14 -72.96 6.18 -33.19
CA LEU A 14 -71.82 6.95 -33.66
C LEU A 14 -71.05 7.55 -32.46
N SER A 15 -69.75 7.32 -32.40
CA SER A 15 -68.82 8.33 -31.88
C SER A 15 -67.45 8.10 -32.50
N ALA A 16 -66.80 9.23 -32.77
CA ALA A 16 -65.75 9.40 -33.74
C ALA A 16 -64.42 8.74 -33.36
N ILE A 17 -63.67 8.39 -34.40
CA ILE A 17 -62.26 8.05 -34.35
C ILE A 17 -61.50 9.24 -33.76
N PHE A 18 -60.98 9.08 -32.54
CA PHE A 18 -59.83 9.83 -32.05
C PHE A 18 -58.66 8.86 -31.99
N ILE A 19 -57.67 9.10 -32.85
CA ILE A 19 -56.33 8.53 -32.71
C ILE A 19 -55.72 9.24 -31.51
N ALA A 20 -55.63 8.57 -30.37
CA ALA A 20 -54.82 9.05 -29.25
C ALA A 20 -53.35 8.74 -29.57
N PRO A 21 -52.44 9.73 -29.57
CA PRO A 21 -51.02 9.44 -29.55
C PRO A 21 -50.66 8.81 -28.20
N VAL A 22 -49.86 7.74 -28.26
CA VAL A 22 -49.18 7.18 -27.09
C VAL A 22 -48.36 8.30 -26.47
N GLN A 23 -48.78 8.76 -25.30
CA GLN A 23 -48.01 9.66 -24.46
C GLN A 23 -46.88 8.81 -23.88
N ALA A 24 -45.64 9.10 -24.28
CA ALA A 24 -44.48 8.66 -23.53
C ALA A 24 -44.64 9.20 -22.10
N GLU A 25 -44.71 8.31 -21.12
CA GLU A 25 -44.47 8.70 -19.73
C GLU A 25 -43.04 9.22 -19.68
N SER A 26 -42.90 10.54 -19.57
CA SER A 26 -41.64 11.15 -19.19
C SER A 26 -41.32 10.64 -17.78
N GLU A 27 -40.26 9.86 -17.64
CA GLU A 27 -39.62 9.68 -16.35
C GLU A 27 -39.40 11.07 -15.76
N ILE A 28 -40.01 11.28 -14.60
CA ILE A 28 -39.80 12.48 -13.82
C ILE A 28 -38.39 12.31 -13.27
N VAL A 29 -37.39 12.83 -13.99
CA VAL A 29 -36.06 13.05 -13.43
C VAL A 29 -36.27 14.03 -12.29
N GLU A 30 -36.26 13.53 -11.06
CA GLU A 30 -36.19 14.42 -9.90
C GLU A 30 -34.94 15.30 -10.09
N PRO A 31 -35.05 16.63 -9.89
CA PRO A 31 -33.88 17.48 -9.95
C PRO A 31 -32.89 17.00 -8.88
N ILE A 32 -31.73 16.54 -9.35
CA ILE A 32 -30.57 16.16 -8.54
C ILE A 32 -30.24 17.37 -7.64
N PRO A 33 -29.95 17.17 -6.34
CA PRO A 33 -29.65 18.28 -5.44
C PRO A 33 -28.53 19.14 -6.03
N GLU A 34 -28.80 20.43 -6.14
CA GLU A 34 -27.89 21.45 -6.64
C GLU A 34 -26.79 21.65 -5.59
N SER A 35 -25.69 20.90 -5.73
CA SER A 35 -24.54 20.85 -4.79
C SER A 35 -24.88 20.38 -3.36
N LEU A 36 -24.05 19.50 -2.79
CA LEU A 36 -24.12 19.23 -1.35
C LEU A 36 -23.72 20.52 -0.61
N GLU A 37 -24.69 21.24 -0.06
CA GLU A 37 -24.41 22.33 0.88
C GLU A 37 -23.79 21.74 2.16
N MET A 38 -22.48 21.93 2.33
CA MET A 38 -21.83 21.66 3.61
C MET A 38 -22.42 22.57 4.69
N PRO A 39 -22.96 22.03 5.80
CA PRO A 39 -23.42 22.84 6.92
C PRO A 39 -22.32 23.78 7.39
N GLY A 40 -22.62 25.06 7.54
CA GLY A 40 -21.64 26.03 8.01
C GLY A 40 -20.70 26.58 6.95
N ARG A 41 -20.82 26.22 5.66
CA ARG A 41 -19.96 26.70 4.59
C ARG A 41 -20.75 27.33 3.45
N VAL A 42 -20.22 28.39 2.86
CA VAL A 42 -20.72 28.99 1.62
C VAL A 42 -19.53 29.39 0.75
N ALA A 43 -19.59 29.10 -0.54
CA ALA A 43 -18.56 29.48 -1.50
C ALA A 43 -19.18 30.08 -2.76
N GLY A 44 -18.50 31.03 -3.38
CA GLY A 44 -18.89 31.61 -4.66
C GLY A 44 -18.43 33.05 -4.82
N SER A 45 -18.93 33.72 -5.86
CA SER A 45 -18.56 35.10 -6.16
C SER A 45 -19.74 36.05 -6.02
N GLY A 46 -19.49 37.23 -5.44
CA GLY A 46 -20.50 38.28 -5.26
C GLY A 46 -20.16 39.27 -4.16
N THR A 47 -21.17 40.04 -3.73
CA THR A 47 -21.06 41.04 -2.65
C THR A 47 -21.71 40.63 -1.33
N TYR A 48 -22.38 39.48 -1.30
CA TYR A 48 -23.11 39.03 -0.13
C TYR A 48 -23.11 37.51 -0.01
N PHE A 49 -22.79 37.03 1.18
CA PHE A 49 -22.71 35.62 1.53
C PHE A 49 -23.40 35.41 2.88
N ALA A 50 -24.09 34.29 3.02
CA ALA A 50 -24.76 33.95 4.27
C ALA A 50 -24.63 32.46 4.58
N ILE A 51 -24.25 32.17 5.81
CA ILE A 51 -24.29 30.84 6.39
C ILE A 51 -25.48 30.80 7.35
N THR A 52 -26.42 29.91 7.09
CA THR A 52 -27.66 29.79 7.89
C THR A 52 -27.82 28.45 8.61
N ASN A 53 -26.88 27.54 8.39
CA ASN A 53 -26.88 26.16 8.83
C ASN A 53 -25.55 25.77 9.51
N SER A 54 -24.92 26.70 10.24
CA SER A 54 -23.67 26.42 10.98
C SER A 54 -23.95 25.79 12.34
N GLU A 55 -23.11 24.83 12.75
CA GLU A 55 -23.08 24.33 14.14
C GLU A 55 -22.47 25.34 15.13
N TYR A 56 -21.84 26.41 14.64
CA TYR A 56 -21.22 27.45 15.44
C TYR A 56 -22.01 28.77 15.40
N LEU A 57 -21.84 29.53 14.32
CA LEU A 57 -22.43 30.85 14.14
C LEU A 57 -23.02 30.96 12.74
N ASN A 58 -24.28 31.37 12.67
CA ASN A 58 -24.86 31.78 11.39
C ASN A 58 -24.33 33.18 11.05
N LEU A 59 -23.59 33.26 9.96
CA LEU A 59 -22.86 34.46 9.57
C LEU A 59 -23.46 35.10 8.34
N THR A 60 -23.26 36.41 8.23
CA THR A 60 -23.45 37.15 6.99
C THR A 60 -22.19 37.93 6.71
N LEU A 61 -21.73 37.90 5.46
CA LEU A 61 -20.62 38.71 4.99
C LEU A 61 -21.12 39.57 3.84
N ALA A 62 -20.95 40.89 3.97
CA ALA A 62 -21.21 41.84 2.90
C ALA A 62 -19.92 42.57 2.53
N SER A 63 -19.64 42.69 1.23
CA SER A 63 -18.49 43.44 0.70
C SER A 63 -18.95 44.59 -0.19
N THR A 64 -18.16 45.67 -0.24
CA THR A 64 -18.46 46.84 -1.10
C THR A 64 -18.11 46.64 -2.58
N ALA A 65 -17.36 45.58 -2.89
CA ALA A 65 -16.95 45.15 -4.22
C ALA A 65 -17.16 43.64 -4.34
N ASP A 66 -17.39 43.15 -5.56
CA ASP A 66 -17.49 41.72 -5.82
C ASP A 66 -16.17 41.03 -5.42
N ILE A 67 -16.30 39.95 -4.66
CA ILE A 67 -15.19 39.07 -4.25
C ILE A 67 -15.53 37.64 -4.63
N ASP A 68 -14.50 36.83 -4.84
CA ASP A 68 -14.64 35.38 -4.84
C ASP A 68 -14.20 34.86 -3.47
N LEU A 69 -15.13 34.19 -2.78
CA LEU A 69 -15.01 33.88 -1.35
C LEU A 69 -15.43 32.44 -1.08
N THR A 70 -14.65 31.76 -0.27
CA THR A 70 -15.12 30.64 0.55
C THR A 70 -15.19 31.11 2.00
N LEU A 71 -16.38 31.08 2.59
CA LEU A 71 -16.64 31.43 3.98
C LEU A 71 -17.10 30.19 4.73
N GLU A 72 -16.47 29.94 5.85
CA GLU A 72 -16.74 28.79 6.72
C GLU A 72 -16.94 29.29 8.14
N SER A 73 -17.98 28.75 8.80
CA SER A 73 -18.30 28.96 10.19
C SER A 73 -18.43 27.59 10.83
N VAL A 74 -17.33 27.17 11.43
CA VAL A 74 -17.17 25.90 12.15
C VAL A 74 -16.95 26.22 13.62
N PRO A 75 -17.19 25.28 14.55
CA PRO A 75 -17.04 25.54 15.99
C PRO A 75 -15.77 26.31 16.34
N HIS A 76 -15.94 27.55 16.83
CA HIS A 76 -14.91 28.48 17.32
C HIS A 76 -14.01 29.14 16.28
N VAL A 77 -14.26 28.91 14.99
CA VAL A 77 -13.48 29.52 13.92
C VAL A 77 -14.39 30.01 12.81
N VAL A 78 -14.12 31.23 12.36
CA VAL A 78 -14.62 31.72 11.09
C VAL A 78 -13.45 31.83 10.13
N THR A 79 -13.47 31.06 9.06
CA THR A 79 -12.43 31.07 8.01
C THR A 79 -12.99 31.72 6.76
N MET A 80 -12.18 32.57 6.12
CA MET A 80 -12.47 33.22 4.86
C MET A 80 -11.27 33.02 3.94
N VAL A 81 -11.49 32.35 2.82
CA VAL A 81 -10.53 32.32 1.71
C VAL A 81 -11.03 33.31 0.68
N ILE A 82 -10.26 34.37 0.43
CA ILE A 82 -10.61 35.49 -0.43
C ILE A 82 -9.64 35.49 -1.60
N GLU A 83 -10.14 35.29 -2.83
CA GLU A 83 -9.29 35.33 -4.02
C GLU A 83 -8.90 36.76 -4.39
N SER A 84 -7.75 36.90 -5.07
CA SER A 84 -7.38 38.17 -5.67
C SER A 84 -8.36 38.55 -6.78
N VAL A 85 -8.75 39.82 -6.86
CA VAL A 85 -9.54 40.33 -7.98
C VAL A 85 -8.82 41.49 -8.67
N THR A 86 -8.98 41.60 -10.00
CA THR A 86 -8.29 42.63 -10.79
C THR A 86 -8.95 44.00 -10.73
N ASP A 87 -10.23 44.04 -10.35
CA ASP A 87 -11.11 45.19 -10.56
C ASP A 87 -11.15 46.14 -9.35
N ALA A 88 -10.64 45.70 -8.20
CA ALA A 88 -10.53 46.49 -6.98
C ALA A 88 -9.26 46.08 -6.21
N ALA A 89 -8.51 47.06 -5.69
CA ALA A 89 -7.35 46.79 -4.85
C ALA A 89 -7.72 46.39 -3.41
N SER A 90 -8.90 46.82 -2.94
CA SER A 90 -9.38 46.54 -1.58
C SER A 90 -10.90 46.65 -1.52
N THR A 91 -11.52 46.01 -0.53
CA THR A 91 -12.96 46.13 -0.25
C THR A 91 -13.22 46.27 1.24
N GLN A 92 -14.30 46.95 1.61
CA GLN A 92 -14.77 46.94 3.00
C GLN A 92 -15.62 45.70 3.22
N ILE A 93 -15.21 44.85 4.16
CA ILE A 93 -15.96 43.67 4.61
C ILE A 93 -16.74 44.04 5.86
N THR A 94 -18.03 43.70 5.85
CA THR A 94 -18.93 43.76 7.01
C THR A 94 -19.32 42.34 7.37
N LEU A 95 -18.76 41.84 8.47
CA LEU A 95 -19.06 40.52 9.00
C LEU A 95 -20.09 40.65 10.13
N GLY A 96 -21.26 40.05 9.96
CA GLY A 96 -22.34 40.01 10.93
C GLY A 96 -22.65 38.58 11.37
N GLY A 97 -23.32 38.44 12.52
CA GLY A 97 -23.67 37.13 13.10
C GLY A 97 -22.67 36.59 14.13
N LEU A 98 -21.63 37.37 14.45
CA LEU A 98 -20.73 37.06 15.56
C LEU A 98 -21.42 37.31 16.91
N LEU A 99 -20.84 36.79 18.00
CA LEU A 99 -21.36 37.08 19.34
C LEU A 99 -21.24 38.58 19.65
N PRO A 100 -22.29 39.25 20.17
CA PRO A 100 -22.24 40.68 20.47
C PRO A 100 -21.20 41.04 21.53
N SER A 101 -20.55 42.20 21.40
CA SER A 101 -19.59 42.74 22.38
C SER A 101 -18.49 41.74 22.81
N THR A 102 -18.07 40.87 21.90
CA THR A 102 -17.12 39.78 22.15
C THR A 102 -15.80 40.09 21.48
N THR A 103 -14.69 39.84 22.19
CA THR A 103 -13.34 39.99 21.64
C THR A 103 -12.97 38.79 20.80
N TYR A 104 -12.47 39.06 19.60
CA TYR A 104 -11.98 38.07 18.65
C TYR A 104 -10.57 38.42 18.18
N TYR A 105 -9.88 37.40 17.72
CA TYR A 105 -8.52 37.44 17.21
C TYR A 105 -8.59 37.08 15.73
N LYS A 106 -8.37 38.07 14.87
CA LYS A 106 -8.27 37.93 13.42
C LYS A 106 -6.81 37.71 13.05
N TYR A 107 -6.55 36.74 12.21
CA TYR A 107 -5.26 36.49 11.61
C TYR A 107 -5.44 36.50 10.09
N GLU A 108 -4.38 36.80 9.37
CA GLU A 108 -4.41 36.91 7.90
C GLU A 108 -3.11 36.36 7.34
N ASP A 109 -3.23 35.30 6.54
CA ASP A 109 -2.17 34.52 5.88
C ASP A 109 -1.16 33.82 6.80
N ASP A 110 -1.03 34.30 8.03
CA ASP A 110 -0.09 33.88 9.05
C ASP A 110 -0.63 34.21 10.46
N PHE A 111 -0.32 33.38 11.47
CA PHE A 111 -0.64 33.67 12.87
C PHE A 111 0.17 34.83 13.46
N HIS A 112 1.29 35.24 12.84
CA HIS A 112 2.03 36.44 13.23
C HIS A 112 1.23 37.73 12.96
N ASN A 113 0.30 37.72 12.00
CA ASN A 113 -0.52 38.88 11.61
C ASN A 113 -1.77 39.06 12.50
N LEU A 114 -1.60 38.96 13.82
CA LEU A 114 -2.69 39.05 14.76
C LEU A 114 -3.27 40.48 14.85
N ALA A 115 -4.55 40.60 14.54
CA ALA A 115 -5.38 41.78 14.78
C ALA A 115 -6.50 41.45 15.78
N VAL A 116 -6.48 42.11 16.94
CA VAL A 116 -7.52 41.96 17.96
C VAL A 116 -8.66 42.94 17.70
N PHE A 117 -9.90 42.47 17.68
CA PHE A 117 -11.08 43.32 17.56
C PHE A 117 -12.17 42.92 18.53
N THR A 118 -13.15 43.81 18.73
CA THR A 118 -14.36 43.53 19.51
C THR A 118 -15.58 43.87 18.67
N THR A 119 -16.54 42.95 18.61
CA THR A 119 -17.78 43.14 17.86
C THR A 119 -18.66 44.22 18.50
N ASP A 120 -19.51 44.85 17.69
CA ASP A 120 -20.48 45.80 18.20
C ASP A 120 -21.64 45.12 18.96
N ALA A 121 -22.62 45.92 19.41
CA ALA A 121 -23.79 45.42 20.12
C ALA A 121 -24.73 44.52 19.28
N ALA A 122 -24.56 44.52 17.95
CA ALA A 122 -25.29 43.66 17.03
C ALA A 122 -24.47 42.43 16.59
N GLY A 123 -23.25 42.25 17.10
CA GLY A 123 -22.37 41.16 16.66
C GLY A 123 -21.75 41.40 15.29
N THR A 124 -21.53 42.67 14.93
CA THR A 124 -20.96 43.08 13.65
C THR A 124 -19.53 43.57 13.82
N HIS A 125 -18.68 43.27 12.84
CA HIS A 125 -17.34 43.83 12.70
C HIS A 125 -17.12 44.29 11.26
N VAL A 126 -16.40 45.40 11.10
CA VAL A 126 -16.11 46.01 9.79
C VAL A 126 -14.61 46.24 9.68
N TYR A 127 -14.02 45.80 8.58
CA TYR A 127 -12.62 46.02 8.28
C TYR A 127 -12.37 46.17 6.78
N ILE A 128 -11.20 46.66 6.40
CA ILE A 128 -10.77 46.76 5.00
C ILE A 128 -9.93 45.52 4.68
N GLN A 129 -10.28 44.84 3.61
CA GLN A 129 -9.57 43.68 3.08
C GLN A 129 -8.82 44.08 1.81
N ASP A 130 -7.55 43.69 1.73
CA ASP A 130 -6.78 43.77 0.49
C ASP A 130 -7.26 42.68 -0.49
N LEU A 131 -7.31 43.03 -1.77
CA LEU A 131 -7.77 42.15 -2.85
C LEU A 131 -6.70 41.98 -3.94
N THR A 132 -5.50 42.53 -3.73
CA THR A 132 -4.41 42.46 -4.70
C THR A 132 -3.75 41.08 -4.73
N SER A 133 -3.85 40.35 -3.62
CA SER A 133 -3.45 38.95 -3.50
C SER A 133 -4.59 38.10 -2.93
N ARG A 134 -4.47 36.79 -3.08
CA ARG A 134 -5.32 35.83 -2.36
C ARG A 134 -4.96 35.83 -0.89
N HIS A 135 -5.96 35.89 -0.01
CA HIS A 135 -5.80 35.89 1.44
C HIS A 135 -6.57 34.76 2.11
N ILE A 136 -6.03 34.25 3.22
CA ILE A 136 -6.74 33.39 4.16
C ILE A 136 -6.87 34.12 5.48
N VAL A 137 -8.11 34.42 5.88
CA VAL A 137 -8.41 35.10 7.14
C VAL A 137 -9.11 34.12 8.06
N PHE A 138 -8.62 34.00 9.30
CA PHE A 138 -9.26 33.20 10.33
C PHE A 138 -9.53 34.04 11.57
N ILE A 139 -10.72 33.89 12.14
CA ILE A 139 -11.19 34.63 13.30
C ILE A 139 -11.58 33.63 14.38
N GLN A 140 -11.01 33.80 15.57
CA GLN A 140 -11.26 32.92 16.71
C GLN A 140 -11.43 33.71 18.02
N PRO A 141 -12.15 33.17 19.02
CA PRO A 141 -12.39 33.85 20.30
C PRO A 141 -11.20 33.76 21.28
N THR A 142 -10.13 33.03 20.95
CA THR A 142 -8.92 32.89 21.79
C THR A 142 -7.64 33.07 20.97
N ALA A 143 -6.59 33.66 21.54
CA ALA A 143 -5.25 33.69 20.95
C ALA A 143 -4.41 32.54 21.49
N SER A 144 -3.83 31.71 20.62
CA SER A 144 -3.12 30.49 21.05
C SER A 144 -2.38 29.76 19.90
N THR A 145 -1.08 30.02 19.73
CA THR A 145 -0.22 29.34 18.75
C THR A 145 1.19 29.17 19.30
N TYR A 146 1.79 27.99 19.12
CA TYR A 146 3.21 27.73 19.30
C TYR A 146 3.93 27.86 17.95
N PHE A 147 5.06 28.57 17.93
CA PHE A 147 5.87 28.80 16.74
C PHE A 147 7.18 28.01 16.86
N ILE A 148 7.43 27.12 15.92
CA ILE A 148 8.70 26.38 15.80
C ILE A 148 9.46 26.96 14.62
N CYS A 149 10.64 27.51 14.89
CA CYS A 149 11.44 28.23 13.90
C CYS A 149 12.94 27.94 14.10
N ASP A 150 13.74 28.27 13.11
CA ASP A 150 15.21 28.15 13.13
C ASP A 150 15.82 29.55 12.87
N ASP A 151 16.40 30.17 13.90
CA ASP A 151 16.97 31.54 13.87
C ASP A 151 18.33 31.58 13.15
N ALA A 152 18.96 30.42 12.93
CA ALA A 152 20.17 30.30 12.14
C ALA A 152 19.96 30.60 10.63
N ASP A 153 18.72 30.81 10.16
CA ASP A 153 18.44 31.19 8.78
C ASP A 153 18.75 32.68 8.52
N ALA A 154 19.74 32.93 7.66
CA ALA A 154 20.22 34.28 7.35
C ALA A 154 19.25 35.12 6.48
N ASP A 155 18.15 34.54 6.02
CA ASP A 155 17.09 35.20 5.24
C ASP A 155 15.90 35.67 6.11
N ASP A 156 16.05 35.65 7.45
CA ASP A 156 15.02 35.89 8.49
C ASP A 156 14.02 37.02 8.17
N THR A 157 12.92 36.62 7.54
CA THR A 157 11.62 37.30 7.58
C THR A 157 10.69 36.66 8.61
N ASP A 158 11.13 35.61 9.30
CA ASP A 158 10.29 34.65 10.02
C ASP A 158 10.14 35.01 11.52
N ASN A 159 10.64 36.17 11.96
CA ASN A 159 10.43 36.75 13.31
C ASN A 159 10.83 35.77 14.44
N CYS A 160 11.79 34.90 14.15
CA CYS A 160 12.28 33.90 15.09
C CYS A 160 13.14 34.61 16.16
N VAL A 161 12.83 34.35 17.44
CA VAL A 161 13.56 35.00 18.56
C VAL A 161 14.75 34.16 19.02
N THR A 162 14.66 32.84 18.84
CA THR A 162 15.67 31.84 19.23
C THR A 162 15.52 30.57 18.41
N ASP A 163 16.62 29.87 18.11
CA ASP A 163 16.61 28.52 17.52
C ASP A 163 15.64 27.60 18.27
N GLY A 164 14.75 26.91 17.52
CA GLY A 164 13.72 26.04 18.06
C GLY A 164 12.45 26.75 18.55
N GLY A 165 12.46 28.08 18.66
CA GLY A 165 11.32 28.88 19.09
C GLY A 165 10.66 28.36 20.37
N ASP A 166 9.36 28.11 20.32
CA ASP A 166 8.59 27.61 21.45
C ASP A 166 8.89 26.14 21.82
N CYS A 167 9.62 25.41 20.97
CA CYS A 167 10.04 24.05 21.29
C CYS A 167 10.88 24.01 22.56
N GLU A 168 11.90 24.87 22.67
CA GLU A 168 12.74 25.01 23.87
C GLU A 168 12.18 25.99 24.90
N GLY A 169 11.11 26.71 24.55
CA GLY A 169 10.48 27.74 25.36
C GLY A 169 11.31 29.03 25.47
N VAL A 170 10.64 30.13 25.82
CA VAL A 170 11.29 31.44 25.98
C VAL A 170 11.39 31.76 27.47
N GLN A 171 12.60 32.06 27.95
CA GLN A 171 12.82 32.54 29.33
C GLN A 171 13.00 34.05 29.38
N ASP A 172 12.41 34.68 30.40
CA ASP A 172 12.65 36.07 30.73
C ASP A 172 14.09 36.28 31.27
N SER A 173 14.48 37.54 31.44
CA SER A 173 15.79 37.92 31.98
C SER A 173 16.10 37.39 33.40
N ASN A 174 15.12 36.85 34.11
CA ASN A 174 15.27 36.26 35.45
C ASN A 174 15.31 34.72 35.41
N GLY A 175 15.23 34.11 34.23
CA GLY A 175 15.19 32.66 34.04
C GLY A 175 13.81 32.04 34.31
N ALA A 176 12.74 32.84 34.35
CA ALA A 176 11.37 32.35 34.42
C ALA A 176 10.83 32.15 33.00
N TRP A 177 10.11 31.06 32.75
CA TRP A 177 9.48 30.81 31.45
C TRP A 177 8.40 31.87 31.17
N GLU A 178 8.60 32.64 30.11
CA GLU A 178 7.58 33.50 29.51
C GLU A 178 6.59 32.65 28.70
N LYS A 179 7.10 31.58 28.07
CA LYS A 179 6.31 30.51 27.44
C LYS A 179 6.97 29.17 27.72
N THR A 180 6.18 28.22 28.24
CA THR A 180 6.67 26.90 28.65
C THR A 180 7.12 26.09 27.43
N PRO A 181 8.26 25.38 27.48
CA PRO A 181 8.71 24.52 26.39
C PRO A 181 7.69 23.43 26.09
N ILE A 182 7.43 23.16 24.81
CA ILE A 182 6.62 22.02 24.37
C ILE A 182 7.47 20.77 24.07
N GLY A 183 8.79 20.93 23.95
CA GLY A 183 9.69 19.87 23.49
C GLY A 183 11.16 20.10 23.81
N THR A 184 12.00 19.38 23.08
CA THR A 184 13.46 19.57 23.02
C THR A 184 13.87 19.82 21.58
N TRP A 185 14.76 20.79 21.36
CA TRP A 185 15.29 21.11 20.04
C TRP A 185 16.67 20.47 19.83
N ASP A 186 16.85 19.85 18.67
CA ASP A 186 18.16 19.43 18.16
C ASP A 186 18.58 20.38 17.03
N ASN A 187 19.65 21.13 17.26
CA ASN A 187 20.13 22.14 16.32
C ASN A 187 20.89 21.55 15.11
N GLU A 188 21.43 20.33 15.22
CA GLU A 188 22.12 19.68 14.11
C GLU A 188 21.10 19.15 13.09
N THR A 189 19.98 18.62 13.58
CA THR A 189 18.93 18.02 12.75
C THR A 189 17.69 18.90 12.57
N LYS A 190 17.68 20.12 13.14
CA LYS A 190 16.53 21.05 13.17
C LYS A 190 15.25 20.36 13.62
N THR A 191 15.35 19.55 14.67
CA THR A 191 14.25 18.68 15.11
C THR A 191 13.67 19.18 16.42
N CYS A 192 12.38 19.48 16.43
CA CYS A 192 11.61 19.60 17.66
C CYS A 192 10.97 18.25 18.02
N THR A 193 11.35 17.69 19.16
CA THR A 193 10.74 16.48 19.72
C THR A 193 9.84 16.86 20.87
N LEU A 194 8.54 16.58 20.79
CA LEU A 194 7.60 16.89 21.86
C LEU A 194 7.95 16.11 23.14
N THR A 195 7.74 16.76 24.29
CA THR A 195 7.95 16.15 25.62
C THR A 195 6.73 16.25 26.53
N THR A 196 5.66 16.86 26.03
CA THR A 196 4.38 17.06 26.70
C THR A 196 3.28 17.13 25.65
N ASP A 197 2.05 16.83 26.07
CA ASP A 197 0.87 17.09 25.23
C ASP A 197 0.69 18.61 25.03
N VAL A 198 0.24 18.98 23.83
CA VAL A 198 0.11 20.37 23.37
C VAL A 198 -1.36 20.67 23.06
N ASP A 199 -1.91 21.73 23.64
CA ASP A 199 -3.33 22.09 23.51
C ASP A 199 -3.58 23.33 22.64
N GLN A 200 -2.63 23.68 21.77
CA GLN A 200 -2.68 24.85 20.90
C GLN A 200 -2.23 24.49 19.49
N THR A 201 -2.49 25.37 18.52
CA THR A 201 -1.94 25.23 17.17
C THR A 201 -0.42 25.27 17.22
N ILE A 202 0.25 24.40 16.47
CA ILE A 202 1.69 24.46 16.21
C ILE A 202 1.90 24.97 14.78
N GLN A 203 2.49 26.15 14.63
CA GLN A 203 2.93 26.67 13.35
C GLN A 203 4.43 26.38 13.20
N ILE A 204 4.81 25.83 12.04
CA ILE A 204 6.22 25.65 11.66
C ILE A 204 6.58 26.80 10.72
N ASP A 205 7.48 27.66 11.18
CA ASP A 205 7.81 28.93 10.53
C ASP A 205 9.04 28.87 9.63
N SER A 206 9.85 27.81 9.74
CA SER A 206 11.07 27.69 8.92
C SER A 206 11.10 26.39 8.13
N ASP A 207 11.83 26.44 7.01
CA ASP A 207 12.03 25.29 6.13
C ASP A 207 12.92 24.23 6.79
N GLY A 208 12.76 22.97 6.37
CA GLY A 208 13.64 21.87 6.79
C GLY A 208 13.48 21.45 8.26
N ILE A 209 12.47 21.96 8.97
CA ILE A 209 12.19 21.58 10.35
C ILE A 209 11.59 20.17 10.40
N THR A 210 12.01 19.38 11.40
CA THR A 210 11.31 18.14 11.76
C THR A 210 10.54 18.34 13.06
N LEU A 211 9.22 18.09 13.06
CA LEU A 211 8.41 17.94 14.26
C LEU A 211 8.14 16.45 14.49
N ASP A 212 8.65 15.93 15.60
CA ASP A 212 8.41 14.56 16.06
C ASP A 212 7.52 14.58 17.30
N GLY A 213 6.32 14.03 17.18
CA GLY A 213 5.38 13.97 18.29
C GLY A 213 5.85 13.07 19.43
N ALA A 214 6.74 12.11 19.18
CA ALA A 214 7.27 11.17 20.18
C ALA A 214 6.21 10.49 21.06
N GLY A 215 4.98 10.33 20.54
CA GLY A 215 3.84 9.74 21.25
C GLY A 215 3.04 10.71 22.13
N PHE A 216 3.38 11.99 22.17
CA PHE A 216 2.56 13.05 22.78
C PHE A 216 1.47 13.53 21.83
N SER A 217 0.35 13.98 22.38
CA SER A 217 -0.78 14.45 21.58
C SER A 217 -0.76 15.96 21.38
N ASN A 218 -1.30 16.38 20.24
CA ASN A 218 -1.81 17.72 20.03
C ASN A 218 -3.34 17.64 20.10
N THR A 219 -3.92 18.09 21.21
CA THR A 219 -5.36 17.93 21.46
C THR A 219 -5.94 19.20 22.02
N ARG A 220 -6.89 19.80 21.31
CA ARG A 220 -7.60 20.99 21.78
C ARG A 220 -9.06 20.89 21.42
N SER A 221 -9.94 20.92 22.42
CA SER A 221 -11.36 21.09 22.14
C SER A 221 -11.56 22.42 21.38
N GLN A 222 -11.99 22.33 20.13
CA GLN A 222 -12.38 23.47 19.30
C GLN A 222 -11.20 24.34 18.83
N GLY A 223 -10.07 23.72 18.48
CA GLY A 223 -8.95 24.40 17.82
C GLY A 223 -9.13 24.52 16.29
N ASN A 224 -8.50 25.52 15.66
CA ASN A 224 -8.55 25.68 14.20
C ASN A 224 -7.69 24.65 13.47
N PHE A 225 -6.37 24.81 13.56
CA PHE A 225 -5.39 23.89 12.99
C PHE A 225 -4.65 23.19 14.13
N GLY A 226 -4.42 21.89 14.02
CA GLY A 226 -3.48 21.21 14.91
C GLY A 226 -2.06 21.67 14.58
N ILE A 227 -1.61 21.34 13.38
CA ILE A 227 -0.33 21.76 12.84
C ILE A 227 -0.54 22.55 11.54
N TYR A 228 0.16 23.68 11.39
CA TYR A 228 0.02 24.59 10.26
C TYR A 228 1.37 24.92 9.61
N LEU A 229 1.41 24.82 8.27
CA LEU A 229 2.51 25.24 7.41
C LEU A 229 2.00 26.26 6.39
N SER A 230 2.70 27.39 6.26
CA SER A 230 2.43 28.44 5.27
C SER A 230 3.69 28.78 4.50
N ASN A 231 3.69 28.54 3.18
CA ASN A 231 4.83 28.81 2.30
C ASN A 231 6.13 28.13 2.77
N ARG A 232 6.04 26.89 3.27
CA ARG A 232 7.19 26.14 3.79
C ARG A 232 7.58 24.96 2.92
N LYS A 233 8.86 24.59 2.99
CA LYS A 233 9.41 23.43 2.27
C LYS A 233 10.32 22.56 3.12
N GLY A 234 10.39 21.28 2.75
CA GLY A 234 11.28 20.32 3.39
C GLY A 234 10.93 20.00 4.85
N VAL A 235 9.75 20.39 5.33
CA VAL A 235 9.30 20.13 6.69
C VAL A 235 8.89 18.66 6.81
N THR A 236 9.25 18.03 7.93
CA THR A 236 8.80 16.68 8.28
C THR A 236 7.93 16.71 9.52
N ILE A 237 6.70 16.20 9.46
CA ILE A 237 5.82 16.01 10.63
C ILE A 237 5.58 14.52 10.80
N LYS A 238 5.95 13.98 11.96
CA LYS A 238 5.83 12.56 12.22
C LYS A 238 5.43 12.20 13.64
N ASN A 239 4.80 11.03 13.79
CA ASN A 239 4.46 10.43 15.07
C ASN A 239 3.61 11.34 15.98
N VAL A 240 2.77 12.21 15.39
CA VAL A 240 1.89 13.10 16.16
C VAL A 240 0.47 12.51 16.20
N THR A 241 -0.12 12.47 17.40
CA THR A 241 -1.55 12.22 17.59
C THR A 241 -2.28 13.55 17.64
N ILE A 242 -3.24 13.80 16.73
CA ILE A 242 -3.97 15.08 16.63
C ILE A 242 -5.47 14.85 16.81
N GLU A 243 -6.07 15.61 17.73
CA GLU A 243 -7.49 15.45 18.08
C GLU A 243 -8.20 16.80 18.32
N GLN A 244 -9.47 16.87 17.92
CA GLN A 244 -10.44 17.93 18.20
C GLN A 244 -10.20 19.30 17.52
N PHE A 245 -9.42 19.32 16.44
CA PHE A 245 -9.21 20.51 15.60
C PHE A 245 -10.22 20.58 14.44
N THR A 246 -10.30 21.71 13.72
CA THR A 246 -11.02 21.75 12.43
C THR A 246 -10.23 21.04 11.35
N TYR A 247 -8.93 21.36 11.26
CA TYR A 247 -7.99 20.66 10.41
C TYR A 247 -6.88 20.07 11.28
N GLY A 248 -6.56 18.79 11.09
CA GLY A 248 -5.47 18.16 11.84
C GLY A 248 -4.12 18.74 11.44
N ILE A 249 -3.73 18.52 10.19
CA ILE A 249 -2.53 19.13 9.59
C ILE A 249 -2.96 19.92 8.35
N TYR A 250 -2.60 21.21 8.31
CA TYR A 250 -2.90 22.08 7.18
C TYR A 250 -1.63 22.63 6.51
N LEU A 251 -1.48 22.35 5.23
CA LEU A 251 -0.42 22.89 4.35
C LEU A 251 -1.03 23.88 3.39
N PHE A 252 -0.56 25.13 3.43
CA PHE A 252 -0.91 26.16 2.47
C PHE A 252 0.33 26.59 1.70
N LYS A 253 0.29 26.46 0.36
CA LYS A 253 1.42 26.80 -0.52
C LYS A 253 2.75 26.20 -0.07
N SER A 254 2.70 25.01 0.51
CA SER A 254 3.85 24.40 1.16
C SER A 254 4.24 23.15 0.40
N ASP A 255 5.46 23.12 -0.12
CA ASP A 255 5.92 22.15 -1.09
C ASP A 255 7.02 21.24 -0.53
N GLU A 256 7.21 20.05 -1.08
CA GLU A 256 8.34 19.17 -0.71
C GLU A 256 8.36 18.76 0.79
N ASN A 257 7.20 18.64 1.43
CA ASN A 257 7.08 18.25 2.84
C ASN A 257 6.75 16.76 3.01
N VAL A 258 7.06 16.20 4.18
CA VAL A 258 6.81 14.80 4.53
C VAL A 258 5.91 14.72 5.75
N LEU A 259 4.74 14.08 5.60
CA LEU A 259 3.84 13.75 6.70
C LEU A 259 3.84 12.24 6.88
N ALA A 260 4.42 11.75 7.98
CA ALA A 260 4.65 10.31 8.19
C ALA A 260 4.07 9.81 9.51
N ASP A 261 3.34 8.70 9.49
CA ASP A 261 2.92 7.97 10.70
C ASP A 261 2.16 8.84 11.72
N ASN A 262 1.35 9.80 11.25
CA ASN A 262 0.51 10.63 12.12
C ASN A 262 -0.87 9.99 12.31
N TYR A 263 -1.49 10.24 13.47
CA TYR A 263 -2.78 9.69 13.86
C TYR A 263 -3.79 10.82 14.14
N ILE A 264 -4.85 10.92 13.33
CA ILE A 264 -5.78 12.07 13.33
C ILE A 264 -7.22 11.58 13.36
N THR A 265 -7.91 11.67 14.50
CA THR A 265 -9.20 10.99 14.72
C THR A 265 -10.42 11.88 14.79
N THR A 266 -10.25 13.18 15.08
CA THR A 266 -11.37 14.08 15.38
C THR A 266 -11.13 15.48 14.82
N ALA A 267 -10.85 15.56 13.52
CA ALA A 267 -10.87 16.81 12.77
C ALA A 267 -12.30 17.09 12.27
N SER A 268 -12.89 18.24 12.63
CA SER A 268 -14.28 18.53 12.27
C SER A 268 -14.49 18.73 10.76
N ASP A 269 -13.43 19.08 10.02
CA ASP A 269 -13.46 19.14 8.55
C ASP A 269 -12.48 18.15 7.91
N SER A 270 -11.17 18.39 7.96
CA SER A 270 -10.20 17.53 7.26
C SER A 270 -9.07 17.05 8.17
N GLY A 271 -8.75 15.75 8.14
CA GLY A 271 -7.62 15.21 8.88
C GLY A 271 -6.30 15.82 8.40
N ILE A 272 -6.01 15.69 7.11
CA ILE A 272 -4.90 16.37 6.44
C ILE A 272 -5.45 17.18 5.27
N TYR A 273 -5.07 18.46 5.19
CA TYR A 273 -5.47 19.36 4.11
C TYR A 273 -4.25 19.98 3.43
N LEU A 274 -4.13 19.78 2.11
CA LEU A 274 -3.16 20.44 1.23
C LEU A 274 -3.90 21.43 0.31
N ALA A 275 -3.56 22.71 0.44
CA ALA A 275 -4.07 23.78 -0.43
C ALA A 275 -2.93 24.39 -1.23
N SER A 276 -3.04 24.37 -2.56
CA SER A 276 -2.02 24.88 -3.48
C SER A 276 -0.60 24.37 -3.17
N SER A 277 -0.50 23.12 -2.73
CA SER A 277 0.72 22.52 -2.17
C SER A 277 1.16 21.34 -3.04
N LYS A 278 2.45 21.25 -3.36
CA LYS A 278 2.99 20.35 -4.37
C LYS A 278 4.16 19.51 -3.89
N ASN A 279 4.41 18.38 -4.54
CA ASN A 279 5.57 17.52 -4.24
C ASN A 279 5.63 17.05 -2.78
N ASN A 280 4.50 16.99 -2.07
CA ASN A 280 4.46 16.51 -0.69
C ASN A 280 4.26 14.99 -0.65
N LYS A 281 4.80 14.36 0.40
CA LYS A 281 4.67 12.92 0.65
C LYS A 281 3.92 12.64 1.93
N LEU A 282 2.78 11.99 1.82
CA LEU A 282 1.94 11.53 2.92
C LEU A 282 2.06 10.01 3.01
N ALA A 283 2.73 9.50 4.05
CA ALA A 283 3.01 8.07 4.20
C ALA A 283 2.57 7.51 5.56
N GLY A 284 1.85 6.39 5.59
CA GLY A 284 1.56 5.69 6.86
C GLY A 284 0.61 6.43 7.82
N ASN A 285 -0.03 7.52 7.39
CA ASN A 285 -0.92 8.29 8.26
C ASN A 285 -2.25 7.55 8.46
N THR A 286 -2.85 7.69 9.64
CA THR A 286 -4.17 7.13 9.96
C THR A 286 -5.15 8.27 10.27
N LEU A 287 -6.25 8.33 9.52
CA LEU A 287 -7.20 9.43 9.51
C LEU A 287 -8.63 8.90 9.69
N GLY A 288 -9.26 9.30 10.79
CA GLY A 288 -10.64 8.96 11.14
C GLY A 288 -10.71 7.93 12.27
N ASN A 289 -11.82 7.20 12.33
CA ASN A 289 -12.10 6.30 13.45
C ASN A 289 -11.32 4.99 13.38
N THR A 290 -10.94 4.49 14.55
CA THR A 290 -10.53 3.09 14.68
C THR A 290 -11.76 2.20 14.90
N PRO A 291 -11.69 0.90 14.54
CA PRO A 291 -12.80 -0.04 14.71
C PRO A 291 -13.38 -0.13 16.13
N ASP A 292 -12.62 0.30 17.13
CA ASP A 292 -12.97 0.25 18.55
C ASP A 292 -13.57 1.57 19.10
N ASN A 293 -13.68 2.63 18.29
CA ASN A 293 -14.02 3.97 18.76
C ASN A 293 -15.41 4.45 18.31
N THR A 294 -16.15 5.08 19.22
CA THR A 294 -17.54 5.55 19.00
C THR A 294 -17.62 7.04 18.68
N LEU A 295 -16.52 7.66 18.23
CA LEU A 295 -16.50 9.07 17.82
C LEU A 295 -17.01 9.18 16.38
N ASP A 296 -17.44 10.36 15.92
CA ASP A 296 -17.71 10.60 14.51
C ASP A 296 -16.35 10.87 13.81
N GLY A 297 -16.10 10.26 12.65
CA GLY A 297 -14.85 10.46 11.91
C GLY A 297 -14.77 11.85 11.29
N ASN A 298 -13.70 12.13 10.53
CA ASN A 298 -13.53 13.44 9.90
C ASN A 298 -14.54 13.61 8.75
N TYR A 299 -14.83 14.86 8.36
CA TYR A 299 -15.61 15.07 7.13
C TYR A 299 -14.80 14.64 5.89
N ARG A 300 -13.49 14.92 5.87
CA ARG A 300 -12.54 14.38 4.89
C ARG A 300 -11.35 13.78 5.63
N GLY A 301 -10.92 12.58 5.26
CA GLY A 301 -9.64 12.04 5.73
C GLY A 301 -8.50 12.92 5.20
N ILE A 302 -8.20 12.78 3.91
CA ILE A 302 -7.19 13.58 3.21
C ILE A 302 -7.87 14.45 2.16
N TYR A 303 -7.58 15.75 2.15
CA TYR A 303 -8.12 16.71 1.19
C TYR A 303 -7.00 17.44 0.42
N LEU A 304 -7.04 17.39 -0.91
CA LEU A 304 -6.17 18.14 -1.80
C LEU A 304 -7.01 19.12 -2.61
N ASP A 305 -6.69 20.41 -2.55
CA ASP A 305 -7.44 21.47 -3.21
C ASP A 305 -6.54 22.52 -3.88
N SER A 306 -7.16 23.36 -4.71
CA SER A 306 -6.59 24.60 -5.22
C SER A 306 -5.28 24.38 -5.98
N GLU A 307 -5.29 23.47 -6.96
CA GLU A 307 -4.13 23.14 -7.81
C GLU A 307 -2.97 22.46 -7.05
N SER A 308 -3.28 21.76 -5.96
CA SER A 308 -2.33 20.84 -5.32
C SER A 308 -2.00 19.69 -6.29
N ALA A 309 -0.72 19.51 -6.58
CA ALA A 309 -0.26 18.66 -7.67
C ALA A 309 1.05 17.94 -7.34
N ASP A 310 1.35 16.85 -8.04
CA ASP A 310 2.59 16.09 -7.88
C ASP A 310 2.80 15.56 -6.44
N ASN A 311 1.72 15.36 -5.67
CA ASN A 311 1.81 14.80 -4.32
C ASN A 311 1.70 13.27 -4.35
N GLU A 312 2.36 12.61 -3.39
CA GLU A 312 2.34 11.17 -3.20
C GLU A 312 1.62 10.82 -1.89
N LEU A 313 0.49 10.12 -1.99
CA LEU A 313 -0.28 9.58 -0.86
C LEU A 313 -0.07 8.07 -0.87
N ALA A 314 0.81 7.56 0.00
CA ALA A 314 1.20 6.15 0.03
C ALA A 314 0.88 5.49 1.37
N ALA A 315 0.25 4.30 1.36
CA ALA A 315 0.07 3.49 2.57
C ALA A 315 -0.65 4.21 3.74
N ASN A 316 -1.56 5.14 3.44
CA ASN A 316 -2.37 5.80 4.47
C ASN A 316 -3.66 4.99 4.73
N THR A 317 -4.20 5.11 5.94
CA THR A 317 -5.51 4.57 6.31
C THR A 317 -6.50 5.73 6.49
N ALA A 318 -7.54 5.80 5.66
CA ALA A 318 -8.63 6.77 5.78
C ALA A 318 -9.96 6.04 6.06
N ARG A 319 -10.29 5.88 7.35
CA ARG A 319 -11.40 5.05 7.83
C ARG A 319 -12.52 5.87 8.48
N GLY A 320 -13.77 5.53 8.18
CA GLY A 320 -14.91 6.03 8.95
C GLY A 320 -15.16 7.53 8.81
N ASN A 321 -14.67 8.16 7.73
CA ASN A 321 -14.88 9.57 7.43
C ASN A 321 -16.15 9.75 6.57
N THR A 322 -16.55 10.99 6.25
CA THR A 322 -17.53 11.21 5.18
C THR A 322 -16.91 10.95 3.81
N TYR A 323 -15.76 11.57 3.53
CA TYR A 323 -14.93 11.28 2.37
C TYR A 323 -13.59 10.73 2.85
N GLY A 324 -13.12 9.62 2.28
CA GLY A 324 -11.80 9.06 2.64
C GLY A 324 -10.67 9.97 2.13
N ILE A 325 -10.49 10.01 0.81
CA ILE A 325 -9.52 10.87 0.11
C ILE A 325 -10.28 11.69 -0.93
N TYR A 326 -10.15 13.02 -0.88
CA TYR A 326 -10.83 13.93 -1.80
C TYR A 326 -9.83 14.87 -2.49
N LEU A 327 -9.81 14.81 -3.83
CA LEU A 327 -9.10 15.72 -4.73
C LEU A 327 -10.11 16.65 -5.41
N ASN A 328 -9.93 17.96 -5.24
CA ASN A 328 -10.73 19.00 -5.90
C ASN A 328 -9.81 19.93 -6.67
N ARG A 329 -9.91 19.94 -8.01
CA ARG A 329 -8.99 20.68 -8.89
C ARG A 329 -7.52 20.37 -8.56
N ALA A 330 -7.22 19.09 -8.31
CA ALA A 330 -5.91 18.60 -7.91
C ALA A 330 -5.42 17.55 -8.91
N ASN A 331 -4.47 17.93 -9.75
CA ASN A 331 -4.01 17.12 -10.88
C ASN A 331 -2.67 16.45 -10.58
N THR A 332 -2.30 15.44 -11.37
CA THR A 332 -0.95 14.82 -11.34
C THR A 332 -0.49 14.26 -9.99
N ASN A 333 -1.42 13.78 -9.16
CA ASN A 333 -1.09 13.14 -7.88
C ASN A 333 -1.03 11.62 -8.01
N VAL A 334 -0.24 10.98 -7.14
CA VAL A 334 -0.11 9.52 -7.02
C VAL A 334 -0.75 9.08 -5.70
N ILE A 335 -1.77 8.23 -5.79
CA ILE A 335 -2.49 7.67 -4.64
C ILE A 335 -2.26 6.17 -4.68
N ARG A 336 -1.44 5.64 -3.78
CA ARG A 336 -1.09 4.21 -3.81
C ARG A 336 -1.10 3.50 -2.47
N ASP A 337 -1.39 2.21 -2.50
CA ASP A 337 -1.32 1.33 -1.31
C ASP A 337 -2.20 1.81 -0.14
N ASN A 338 -3.18 2.70 -0.35
CA ASN A 338 -3.99 3.24 0.74
C ASN A 338 -5.13 2.28 1.10
N ILE A 339 -5.46 2.23 2.39
CA ILE A 339 -6.65 1.56 2.91
C ILE A 339 -7.71 2.64 3.14
N VAL A 340 -8.82 2.57 2.41
CA VAL A 340 -9.88 3.56 2.45
C VAL A 340 -11.21 2.86 2.68
N ASP A 341 -11.70 2.87 3.92
CA ASP A 341 -12.81 2.00 4.31
C ASP A 341 -13.85 2.63 5.23
N GLU A 342 -15.05 2.06 5.22
CA GLU A 342 -16.17 2.48 6.08
C GLU A 342 -16.52 3.98 5.95
N ASN A 343 -16.23 4.62 4.81
CA ASN A 343 -16.53 6.04 4.61
C ASN A 343 -17.98 6.24 4.16
N THR A 344 -18.67 7.21 4.76
CA THR A 344 -20.13 7.41 4.68
C THR A 344 -20.61 8.24 3.48
N ASN A 345 -19.72 8.59 2.55
CA ASN A 345 -20.11 9.14 1.25
C ASN A 345 -19.28 8.58 0.09
N THR A 346 -17.95 8.70 0.15
CA THR A 346 -17.08 8.19 -0.92
C THR A 346 -15.72 7.82 -0.37
N GLY A 347 -15.17 6.69 -0.84
CA GLY A 347 -13.80 6.31 -0.54
C GLY A 347 -12.80 7.31 -1.14
N ILE A 348 -12.61 7.28 -2.46
CA ILE A 348 -11.75 8.22 -3.19
C ILE A 348 -12.58 9.05 -4.16
N TYR A 349 -12.56 10.37 -3.98
CA TYR A 349 -13.31 11.33 -4.81
C TYR A 349 -12.38 12.25 -5.60
N LEU A 350 -12.51 12.27 -6.93
CA LEU A 350 -11.83 13.18 -7.85
C LEU A 350 -12.87 14.12 -8.48
N ASN A 351 -12.79 15.41 -8.18
CA ASN A 351 -13.63 16.46 -8.76
C ASN A 351 -12.77 17.41 -9.58
N SER A 352 -13.02 17.51 -10.89
CA SER A 352 -12.20 18.30 -11.83
C SER A 352 -10.70 18.05 -11.67
N SER A 353 -10.34 16.79 -11.46
CA SER A 353 -9.00 16.36 -11.09
C SER A 353 -8.50 15.34 -12.10
N SER A 354 -7.59 15.78 -12.96
CA SER A 354 -7.10 15.04 -14.12
C SER A 354 -5.67 14.53 -13.91
N ASP A 355 -5.27 13.57 -14.74
CA ASP A 355 -3.90 13.07 -14.81
C ASP A 355 -3.39 12.45 -13.48
N ASN A 356 -4.28 11.96 -12.62
CA ASN A 356 -3.90 11.27 -11.37
C ASN A 356 -3.73 9.76 -11.60
N THR A 357 -2.87 9.14 -10.77
CA THR A 357 -2.64 7.68 -10.79
C THR A 357 -3.06 7.08 -9.46
N LEU A 358 -4.01 6.14 -9.50
CA LEU A 358 -4.53 5.39 -8.36
C LEU A 358 -4.07 3.94 -8.49
N THR A 359 -3.15 3.50 -7.63
CA THR A 359 -2.50 2.19 -7.73
C THR A 359 -2.61 1.38 -6.44
N ASP A 360 -3.06 0.13 -6.50
CA ASP A 360 -3.05 -0.80 -5.35
C ASP A 360 -3.78 -0.29 -4.10
N ASN A 361 -4.77 0.58 -4.25
CA ASN A 361 -5.59 1.01 -3.12
C ASN A 361 -6.65 -0.04 -2.78
N THR A 362 -6.92 -0.22 -1.49
CA THR A 362 -7.96 -1.10 -0.97
C THR A 362 -9.13 -0.26 -0.48
N LEU A 363 -10.27 -0.33 -1.18
CA LEU A 363 -11.48 0.42 -0.91
C LEU A 363 -12.61 -0.51 -0.50
N THR A 364 -12.92 -0.59 0.79
CA THR A 364 -13.93 -1.50 1.34
C THR A 364 -15.05 -0.79 2.08
N ASP A 365 -16.29 -1.20 1.84
CA ASP A 365 -17.46 -0.74 2.60
C ASP A 365 -17.62 0.80 2.62
N ASN A 366 -17.34 1.49 1.51
CA ASN A 366 -17.58 2.92 1.35
C ASN A 366 -18.89 3.15 0.61
N THR A 367 -19.77 4.01 1.15
CA THR A 367 -21.12 4.16 0.61
C THR A 367 -21.53 5.63 0.47
N PRO A 368 -22.14 6.05 -0.65
CA PRO A 368 -22.54 5.22 -1.79
C PRO A 368 -21.44 4.84 -2.79
N TYR A 369 -20.24 5.43 -2.77
CA TYR A 369 -19.24 5.20 -3.82
C TYR A 369 -17.87 4.73 -3.30
N GLY A 370 -17.28 3.74 -3.96
CA GLY A 370 -15.87 3.38 -3.74
C GLY A 370 -14.94 4.46 -4.30
N ILE A 371 -14.88 4.57 -5.63
CA ILE A 371 -14.17 5.62 -6.36
C ILE A 371 -15.17 6.42 -7.19
N TYR A 372 -15.09 7.74 -7.10
CA TYR A 372 -15.94 8.65 -7.86
C TYR A 372 -15.11 9.69 -8.62
N LEU A 373 -15.25 9.72 -9.94
CA LEU A 373 -14.69 10.75 -10.83
C LEU A 373 -15.83 11.64 -11.33
N TYR A 374 -15.67 12.94 -11.13
CA TYR A 374 -16.71 13.92 -11.41
C TYR A 374 -16.16 15.14 -12.15
N TYR A 375 -16.96 15.63 -13.10
CA TYR A 375 -16.82 16.92 -13.78
C TYR A 375 -15.44 17.19 -14.37
N TYR A 376 -15.20 16.65 -15.58
CA TYR A 376 -13.94 16.79 -16.33
C TYR A 376 -12.71 16.26 -15.56
N SER A 377 -12.86 15.14 -14.86
CA SER A 377 -11.73 14.40 -14.28
C SER A 377 -11.22 13.41 -15.34
N ASP A 378 -10.31 13.89 -16.17
CA ASP A 378 -9.85 13.22 -17.39
C ASP A 378 -8.46 12.59 -17.22
N ASN A 379 -8.11 11.64 -18.09
CA ASN A 379 -6.75 11.07 -18.17
C ASN A 379 -6.24 10.43 -16.87
N ASN A 380 -7.13 9.99 -15.97
CA ASN A 380 -6.70 9.29 -14.76
C ASN A 380 -6.43 7.80 -15.06
N THR A 381 -5.47 7.22 -14.35
CA THR A 381 -5.14 5.79 -14.43
C THR A 381 -5.47 5.10 -13.12
N LEU A 382 -6.32 4.08 -13.17
CA LEU A 382 -6.72 3.25 -12.02
C LEU A 382 -6.24 1.82 -12.29
N THR A 383 -5.33 1.32 -11.48
CA THR A 383 -4.81 -0.04 -11.61
C THR A 383 -4.45 -0.70 -10.28
N GLY A 384 -4.57 -2.02 -10.18
CA GLY A 384 -4.28 -2.77 -8.95
C GLY A 384 -5.28 -2.54 -7.80
N ASN A 385 -6.28 -1.68 -7.96
CA ASN A 385 -7.16 -1.30 -6.86
C ASN A 385 -8.17 -2.43 -6.56
N THR A 386 -8.45 -2.65 -5.28
CA THR A 386 -9.50 -3.55 -4.81
C THR A 386 -10.69 -2.73 -4.35
N LEU A 387 -11.85 -2.88 -5.00
CA LEU A 387 -13.09 -2.19 -4.65
C LEU A 387 -14.11 -3.23 -4.22
N SER A 388 -14.43 -3.29 -2.92
CA SER A 388 -15.30 -4.33 -2.37
C SER A 388 -16.35 -3.84 -1.39
N GLY A 389 -17.54 -4.46 -1.38
CA GLY A 389 -18.55 -4.23 -0.33
C GLY A 389 -19.17 -2.82 -0.31
N ASN A 390 -18.99 -2.03 -1.38
CA ASN A 390 -19.56 -0.68 -1.48
C ASN A 390 -21.05 -0.79 -1.86
N SER A 391 -21.90 -1.24 -0.92
CA SER A 391 -23.22 -1.83 -1.23
C SER A 391 -24.35 -1.59 -0.18
N ASP A 392 -24.40 -0.47 0.53
CA ASP A 392 -25.47 -0.20 1.51
C ASP A 392 -26.84 0.05 0.87
N SER A 393 -26.87 0.58 -0.36
CA SER A 393 -28.10 0.89 -1.11
C SER A 393 -28.07 0.40 -2.56
N ASP A 394 -29.26 0.27 -3.18
CA ASP A 394 -29.43 -0.15 -4.58
C ASP A 394 -28.75 0.78 -5.60
N SER A 395 -28.32 1.98 -5.20
CA SER A 395 -27.58 2.91 -6.06
C SER A 395 -26.06 2.90 -5.84
N ASP A 396 -25.59 2.17 -4.84
CA ASP A 396 -24.19 2.18 -4.46
C ASP A 396 -23.34 1.49 -5.52
N THR A 397 -22.20 2.09 -5.81
CA THR A 397 -21.37 1.72 -6.97
C THR A 397 -19.89 1.68 -6.59
N GLY A 398 -19.17 0.65 -7.02
CA GLY A 398 -17.72 0.54 -6.85
C GLY A 398 -16.98 1.71 -7.52
N LEU A 399 -17.11 1.85 -8.85
CA LEU A 399 -16.50 2.94 -9.62
C LEU A 399 -17.54 3.75 -10.43
N VAL A 400 -17.52 5.07 -10.29
CA VAL A 400 -18.38 5.97 -11.08
C VAL A 400 -17.55 7.03 -11.81
N LEU A 401 -17.77 7.16 -13.13
CA LEU A 401 -17.28 8.28 -13.95
C LEU A 401 -18.49 9.10 -14.43
N LEU A 402 -18.61 10.36 -13.99
CA LEU A 402 -19.78 11.21 -14.24
C LEU A 402 -19.43 12.59 -14.80
N PHE A 403 -20.25 13.07 -15.74
CA PHE A 403 -20.21 14.42 -16.34
C PHE A 403 -18.87 14.77 -16.99
N TYR A 404 -18.69 14.25 -18.19
CA TYR A 404 -17.59 14.54 -19.10
C TYR A 404 -16.22 14.10 -18.58
N CYS A 405 -16.17 13.03 -17.79
CA CYS A 405 -14.92 12.35 -17.45
C CYS A 405 -14.55 11.40 -18.60
N SER A 406 -13.46 11.73 -19.30
CA SER A 406 -13.03 11.07 -20.53
C SER A 406 -11.55 10.65 -20.49
N ASN A 407 -11.17 9.71 -21.36
CA ASN A 407 -9.80 9.21 -21.51
C ASN A 407 -9.20 8.60 -20.22
N ASN A 408 -10.03 8.13 -19.29
CA ASN A 408 -9.55 7.42 -18.11
C ASN A 408 -9.25 5.96 -18.47
N ILE A 409 -8.21 5.40 -17.84
CA ILE A 409 -7.74 4.03 -18.09
C ILE A 409 -7.89 3.22 -16.80
N VAL A 410 -8.68 2.16 -16.85
CA VAL A 410 -9.07 1.33 -15.70
C VAL A 410 -8.76 -0.12 -16.03
N TYR A 411 -7.70 -0.70 -15.48
CA TYR A 411 -7.30 -2.08 -15.76
C TYR A 411 -6.63 -2.70 -14.54
N ASN A 412 -6.66 -4.02 -14.42
CA ASN A 412 -6.12 -4.79 -13.31
C ASN A 412 -6.68 -4.33 -11.96
N ASN A 413 -7.97 -4.00 -11.90
CA ASN A 413 -8.67 -3.73 -10.65
C ASN A 413 -9.58 -4.92 -10.31
N SER A 414 -9.80 -5.15 -9.03
CA SER A 414 -10.71 -6.19 -8.52
C SER A 414 -12.00 -5.55 -8.03
N PHE A 415 -13.10 -5.79 -8.74
CA PHE A 415 -14.44 -5.39 -8.33
C PHE A 415 -15.19 -6.59 -7.75
N SER A 416 -15.51 -6.54 -6.45
CA SER A 416 -16.24 -7.62 -5.79
C SER A 416 -17.31 -7.13 -4.83
N ASP A 417 -18.45 -7.81 -4.73
CA ASP A 417 -19.48 -7.52 -3.72
C ASP A 417 -19.97 -6.06 -3.70
N ASN A 418 -19.82 -5.32 -4.80
CA ASN A 418 -20.42 -4.01 -4.95
C ASN A 418 -21.85 -4.19 -5.48
N ASN A 419 -22.78 -3.33 -5.07
CA ASN A 419 -24.15 -3.42 -5.59
C ASN A 419 -24.20 -3.13 -7.10
N ILE A 420 -23.40 -2.18 -7.57
CA ILE A 420 -23.08 -1.97 -8.99
C ILE A 420 -21.55 -1.90 -9.09
N GLN A 421 -20.93 -2.67 -9.98
CA GLN A 421 -19.46 -2.67 -10.07
C GLN A 421 -18.91 -1.34 -10.59
N ALA A 422 -19.38 -0.92 -11.76
CA ALA A 422 -18.92 0.30 -12.40
C ALA A 422 -20.02 0.98 -13.23
N ARG A 423 -19.94 2.31 -13.35
CA ARG A 423 -20.82 3.12 -14.20
C ARG A 423 -20.06 4.24 -14.88
N VAL A 424 -20.29 4.41 -16.18
CA VAL A 424 -19.85 5.58 -16.94
C VAL A 424 -21.07 6.34 -17.42
N ILE A 425 -21.19 7.60 -17.02
CA ILE A 425 -22.36 8.44 -17.28
C ILE A 425 -21.89 9.73 -17.93
N ILE A 426 -22.19 9.88 -19.22
CA ILE A 426 -21.83 11.08 -20.01
C ILE A 426 -20.30 11.25 -20.01
N GLY A 427 -19.54 10.23 -20.38
CA GLY A 427 -18.08 10.29 -20.60
C GLY A 427 -17.72 9.58 -21.90
N THR A 428 -16.56 9.88 -22.49
CA THR A 428 -16.11 9.29 -23.76
C THR A 428 -14.69 8.75 -23.65
N ASP A 429 -14.34 7.81 -24.52
CA ASP A 429 -12.95 7.36 -24.69
C ASP A 429 -12.31 6.79 -23.41
N ASN A 430 -13.12 6.36 -22.44
CA ASN A 430 -12.63 5.63 -21.27
C ASN A 430 -12.37 4.18 -21.65
N ILE A 431 -11.26 3.63 -21.17
CA ILE A 431 -10.74 2.32 -21.52
C ILE A 431 -10.72 1.45 -20.27
N PHE A 432 -11.33 0.26 -20.34
CA PHE A 432 -11.43 -0.68 -19.22
C PHE A 432 -10.50 -1.91 -19.38
N ASN A 433 -9.62 -1.90 -20.37
CA ASN A 433 -8.64 -2.95 -20.55
C ASN A 433 -7.42 -2.48 -21.34
N MET A 434 -6.30 -3.14 -21.10
CA MET A 434 -5.07 -3.01 -21.88
C MET A 434 -4.90 -4.24 -22.75
N ALA A 435 -4.06 -4.15 -23.78
CA ALA A 435 -3.75 -5.31 -24.62
C ALA A 435 -3.08 -6.43 -23.80
N ALA A 436 -3.41 -7.68 -24.10
CA ALA A 436 -2.74 -8.85 -23.53
C ALA A 436 -1.20 -8.74 -23.68
N PRO A 437 -0.40 -9.17 -22.68
CA PRO A 437 -0.83 -9.90 -21.48
C PRO A 437 -1.28 -9.02 -20.31
N VAL A 438 -1.43 -7.70 -20.48
CA VAL A 438 -1.77 -6.83 -19.34
C VAL A 438 -3.20 -7.04 -18.87
N GLY A 439 -4.16 -7.20 -19.80
CA GLY A 439 -5.54 -7.55 -19.46
C GLY A 439 -6.44 -6.38 -19.07
N GLY A 440 -7.66 -6.75 -18.65
CA GLY A 440 -8.74 -5.90 -18.17
C GLY A 440 -8.86 -5.93 -16.65
N ASN A 441 -10.07 -5.90 -16.13
CA ASN A 441 -10.37 -5.96 -14.70
C ASN A 441 -11.00 -7.31 -14.33
N TYR A 442 -11.01 -7.61 -13.04
CA TYR A 442 -11.79 -8.72 -12.48
C TYR A 442 -13.14 -8.22 -11.98
N TRP A 443 -14.21 -8.95 -12.31
CA TRP A 443 -15.59 -8.64 -11.97
C TRP A 443 -16.25 -9.87 -11.36
N ASN A 444 -16.60 -9.84 -10.07
CA ASN A 444 -17.13 -11.04 -9.39
C ASN A 444 -18.57 -11.44 -9.79
N ASP A 445 -19.19 -10.69 -10.69
CA ASP A 445 -20.48 -10.98 -11.33
C ASP A 445 -20.30 -11.36 -12.82
N TYR A 446 -19.05 -11.58 -13.24
CA TYR A 446 -18.66 -12.04 -14.57
C TYR A 446 -17.35 -12.83 -14.51
N ASP A 447 -17.29 -13.84 -13.65
CA ASP A 447 -16.13 -14.72 -13.48
C ASP A 447 -16.47 -16.22 -13.65
N GLU A 448 -17.76 -16.56 -13.81
CA GLU A 448 -18.21 -17.93 -14.05
C GLU A 448 -18.68 -18.18 -15.51
N PRO A 449 -18.55 -19.42 -16.03
CA PRO A 449 -19.10 -19.80 -17.35
C PRO A 449 -20.61 -19.57 -17.49
N GLU A 450 -21.35 -19.68 -16.39
CA GLU A 450 -22.79 -19.41 -16.32
C GLU A 450 -23.14 -17.93 -16.53
N GLU A 451 -22.20 -17.02 -16.25
CA GLU A 451 -22.33 -15.57 -16.39
C GLU A 451 -21.86 -15.08 -17.77
N GLY A 452 -21.13 -15.94 -18.49
CA GLY A 452 -20.63 -15.69 -19.83
C GLY A 452 -19.11 -15.59 -19.94
N CYS A 453 -18.39 -15.72 -18.82
CA CYS A 453 -16.94 -15.75 -18.81
C CYS A 453 -16.43 -17.17 -19.11
N ILE A 454 -15.90 -17.38 -20.32
CA ILE A 454 -15.32 -18.65 -20.75
C ILE A 454 -13.91 -18.37 -21.25
N ASP A 455 -12.95 -19.21 -20.87
CA ASP A 455 -11.56 -19.17 -21.36
C ASP A 455 -11.24 -20.48 -22.08
N ASP A 456 -11.51 -20.50 -23.38
CA ASP A 456 -11.29 -21.66 -24.25
C ASP A 456 -9.80 -21.87 -24.57
N ASP A 457 -8.98 -20.81 -24.52
CA ASP A 457 -7.55 -20.87 -24.86
C ASP A 457 -6.60 -20.97 -23.66
N LEU A 458 -7.17 -20.93 -22.44
CA LEU A 458 -6.51 -21.04 -21.14
C LEU A 458 -5.44 -19.95 -20.92
N ASN A 459 -5.78 -18.71 -21.27
CA ASN A 459 -4.90 -17.56 -21.14
C ASN A 459 -5.21 -16.67 -19.91
N GLY A 460 -6.20 -17.04 -19.08
CA GLY A 460 -6.58 -16.33 -17.86
C GLY A 460 -7.61 -15.22 -18.07
N PHE A 461 -7.96 -14.90 -19.32
CA PHE A 461 -8.99 -13.91 -19.69
C PHE A 461 -10.29 -14.59 -20.14
N CYS A 462 -11.42 -13.96 -19.88
CA CYS A 462 -12.66 -14.31 -20.57
C CYS A 462 -12.52 -14.00 -22.08
N ASP A 463 -12.91 -14.93 -22.94
CA ASP A 463 -12.92 -14.75 -24.40
C ASP A 463 -14.02 -13.79 -24.89
N ASP A 464 -15.11 -13.68 -24.12
CA ASP A 464 -16.21 -12.74 -24.36
C ASP A 464 -16.04 -11.49 -23.47
N PRO A 465 -16.36 -10.29 -23.98
CA PRO A 465 -16.20 -9.04 -23.24
C PRO A 465 -17.27 -8.86 -22.17
N TYR A 466 -16.90 -8.25 -21.03
CA TYR A 466 -17.86 -7.78 -20.04
C TYR A 466 -18.47 -6.44 -20.48
N ASP A 467 -19.79 -6.40 -20.65
CA ASP A 467 -20.56 -5.21 -21.03
C ASP A 467 -21.42 -4.69 -19.87
N PHE A 468 -21.09 -3.49 -19.37
CA PHE A 468 -21.81 -2.83 -18.27
C PHE A 468 -22.49 -1.53 -18.72
N ASN A 469 -23.39 -1.65 -19.71
CA ASN A 469 -24.22 -0.59 -20.33
C ASN A 469 -23.56 0.13 -21.52
N GLY A 470 -22.98 -0.63 -22.44
CA GLY A 470 -22.34 -0.15 -23.66
C GLY A 470 -20.88 0.28 -23.48
N VAL A 471 -20.32 0.05 -22.29
CA VAL A 471 -18.88 0.15 -22.01
C VAL A 471 -18.36 -1.27 -21.87
N LEU A 472 -17.26 -1.56 -22.56
CA LEU A 472 -16.69 -2.90 -22.65
C LEU A 472 -15.37 -2.97 -21.90
N ASP A 473 -15.21 -4.02 -21.13
CA ASP A 473 -13.91 -4.61 -20.80
C ASP A 473 -13.70 -5.80 -21.75
N GLU A 474 -12.76 -5.68 -22.70
CA GLU A 474 -12.54 -6.71 -23.72
C GLU A 474 -11.63 -7.86 -23.26
N LEU A 475 -10.96 -7.74 -22.11
CA LEU A 475 -10.09 -8.79 -21.58
C LEU A 475 -10.31 -8.97 -20.08
N PRO A 476 -11.54 -9.29 -19.62
CA PRO A 476 -11.81 -9.46 -18.19
C PRO A 476 -11.01 -10.64 -17.65
N TRP A 477 -10.50 -10.52 -16.42
CA TRP A 477 -9.80 -11.62 -15.74
C TRP A 477 -10.80 -12.63 -15.16
N ILE A 478 -10.51 -13.93 -15.30
CA ILE A 478 -11.28 -14.99 -14.62
C ILE A 478 -11.00 -14.97 -13.13
N GLU A 479 -9.73 -14.96 -12.76
CA GLU A 479 -9.33 -15.09 -11.37
C GLU A 479 -9.15 -13.71 -10.73
N LYS A 480 -9.66 -13.58 -9.51
CA LYS A 480 -9.45 -12.39 -8.69
C LYS A 480 -7.96 -12.16 -8.50
N ASN A 481 -7.48 -11.00 -8.97
CA ASN A 481 -6.07 -10.60 -8.94
C ASN A 481 -5.12 -11.42 -9.85
N GLY A 482 -5.60 -12.05 -10.92
CA GLY A 482 -4.77 -12.85 -11.85
C GLY A 482 -3.65 -12.09 -12.58
N TRP A 483 -3.51 -10.78 -12.36
CA TRP A 483 -2.40 -9.96 -12.85
C TRP A 483 -1.27 -9.76 -11.84
N ARG A 484 -1.45 -10.15 -10.57
CA ARG A 484 -0.45 -9.91 -9.52
C ARG A 484 0.72 -10.84 -9.71
N ASP A 485 1.92 -10.34 -9.47
CA ASP A 485 3.18 -11.09 -9.48
C ASP A 485 3.99 -10.55 -8.29
N SER A 486 3.90 -11.26 -7.17
CA SER A 486 4.36 -10.81 -5.86
C SER A 486 5.88 -10.91 -5.70
N ASP A 487 6.57 -11.71 -6.50
CA ASP A 487 8.03 -11.83 -6.48
C ASP A 487 8.75 -11.26 -7.72
N GLY A 488 7.98 -10.84 -8.73
CA GLY A 488 8.43 -10.10 -9.90
C GLY A 488 9.18 -10.97 -10.91
N ASP A 489 8.95 -12.28 -10.93
CA ASP A 489 9.63 -13.19 -11.85
C ASP A 489 9.00 -13.23 -13.26
N GLY A 490 7.87 -12.55 -13.43
CA GLY A 490 7.11 -12.44 -14.68
C GLY A 490 6.03 -13.51 -14.84
N ILE A 491 5.71 -14.26 -13.79
CA ILE A 491 4.61 -15.23 -13.72
C ILE A 491 3.60 -14.72 -12.70
N PRO A 492 2.32 -14.58 -13.07
CA PRO A 492 1.30 -14.19 -12.11
C PRO A 492 1.16 -15.16 -10.92
N ASP A 493 0.80 -14.65 -9.74
CA ASP A 493 0.67 -15.35 -8.46
C ASP A 493 -0.30 -16.55 -8.52
N ASP A 494 -1.29 -16.51 -9.40
CA ASP A 494 -2.24 -17.61 -9.68
C ASP A 494 -1.65 -18.69 -10.61
N GLU A 495 -0.66 -18.33 -11.43
CA GLU A 495 0.14 -19.24 -12.26
C GLU A 495 1.47 -19.69 -11.59
N ASP A 496 1.82 -19.10 -10.43
CA ASP A 496 3.04 -19.35 -9.68
C ASP A 496 2.84 -20.36 -8.52
N ASP A 497 3.57 -21.47 -8.55
CA ASP A 497 3.57 -22.47 -7.47
C ASP A 497 4.26 -21.93 -6.17
N CYS A 498 5.06 -20.87 -6.27
CA CYS A 498 5.76 -20.18 -5.19
C CYS A 498 5.66 -18.64 -5.28
N PRO A 499 4.46 -18.02 -5.11
CA PRO A 499 4.19 -16.60 -5.35
C PRO A 499 5.05 -15.57 -4.60
N ASN A 500 5.93 -15.99 -3.70
CA ASN A 500 6.74 -15.09 -2.89
C ASN A 500 8.24 -15.37 -3.06
N ALA A 501 8.65 -16.14 -4.08
CA ALA A 501 10.01 -16.57 -4.26
C ALA A 501 10.38 -16.81 -5.73
N ALA A 502 10.92 -15.76 -6.37
CA ALA A 502 11.14 -15.74 -7.81
C ALA A 502 11.81 -16.99 -8.39
N GLY A 503 11.21 -17.50 -9.47
CA GLY A 503 11.67 -18.66 -10.21
C GLY A 503 11.57 -18.49 -11.73
N PRO A 504 12.06 -19.47 -12.50
CA PRO A 504 11.85 -19.45 -13.94
C PRO A 504 10.49 -20.06 -14.31
N ALA A 505 9.89 -19.62 -15.42
CA ALA A 505 8.64 -20.17 -15.96
C ALA A 505 8.65 -21.69 -16.21
N ASP A 506 9.82 -22.28 -16.47
CA ASP A 506 9.94 -23.75 -16.60
C ASP A 506 9.86 -24.51 -15.27
N GLN A 507 9.79 -23.80 -14.15
CA GLN A 507 9.54 -24.30 -12.79
C GLN A 507 8.24 -23.77 -12.16
N TYR A 508 7.35 -23.14 -12.95
CA TYR A 508 6.09 -22.57 -12.44
C TYR A 508 6.35 -21.57 -11.30
N GLY A 509 7.27 -20.62 -11.53
CA GLY A 509 7.66 -19.55 -10.59
C GLY A 509 8.35 -19.98 -9.30
N CYS A 510 8.45 -21.29 -9.05
CA CYS A 510 9.23 -21.78 -7.92
C CYS A 510 10.75 -21.67 -8.10
N PRO A 511 11.48 -21.29 -7.04
CA PRO A 511 12.91 -21.47 -7.00
C PRO A 511 13.19 -22.98 -6.88
N PHE A 512 14.31 -23.43 -7.42
CA PHE A 512 14.68 -24.84 -7.33
C PHE A 512 14.99 -25.26 -5.88
N ALA A 513 14.03 -25.88 -5.18
CA ALA A 513 14.24 -26.52 -3.87
C ALA A 513 14.76 -27.97 -4.03
N ASP A 514 15.91 -28.29 -3.45
CA ASP A 514 16.57 -29.59 -3.63
C ASP A 514 16.74 -30.30 -2.27
N GLU A 515 16.17 -31.51 -2.10
CA GLU A 515 16.37 -32.32 -0.89
C GLU A 515 17.48 -33.37 -1.10
N THR A 516 18.55 -33.30 -0.31
CA THR A 516 19.62 -34.30 -0.29
C THR A 516 19.31 -35.39 0.73
N TYR A 517 18.89 -36.56 0.25
CA TYR A 517 18.70 -37.76 1.09
C TYR A 517 19.99 -38.57 1.20
N VAL A 518 20.49 -38.68 2.43
CA VAL A 518 21.76 -39.34 2.76
C VAL A 518 21.47 -40.68 3.41
N SER A 519 22.04 -41.77 2.90
CA SER A 519 21.99 -43.10 3.53
C SER A 519 23.38 -43.68 3.73
N MET A 520 23.74 -43.92 4.99
CA MET A 520 25.04 -44.47 5.39
C MET A 520 24.94 -45.94 5.75
N ARG A 521 25.61 -46.80 4.97
CA ARG A 521 25.59 -48.26 5.17
C ARG A 521 26.98 -48.88 5.09
N ILE A 522 27.30 -49.79 6.03
CA ILE A 522 28.44 -50.69 5.93
C ILE A 522 28.06 -51.87 5.01
N VAL A 523 28.90 -52.23 4.03
CA VAL A 523 28.73 -53.49 3.27
C VAL A 523 29.87 -54.43 3.60
N ASP A 524 29.58 -55.49 4.37
CA ASP A 524 30.57 -56.52 4.70
C ASP A 524 30.54 -57.65 3.66
N PHE A 525 31.60 -57.76 2.85
CA PHE A 525 31.80 -58.84 1.87
C PHE A 525 32.66 -60.00 2.40
N GLN A 526 33.22 -59.89 3.61
CA GLN A 526 34.33 -60.74 4.06
C GLN A 526 34.03 -61.60 5.27
N LYS A 527 32.76 -61.85 5.61
CA LYS A 527 32.43 -62.81 6.68
C LYS A 527 33.06 -62.40 8.04
N SER A 528 33.26 -61.11 8.27
CA SER A 528 34.01 -60.58 9.43
C SER A 528 33.30 -60.78 10.77
N GLY A 529 32.02 -61.18 10.74
CA GLY A 529 31.17 -61.36 11.92
C GLY A 529 30.37 -60.11 12.29
N VAL A 530 30.71 -58.94 11.74
CA VAL A 530 30.03 -57.65 12.00
C VAL A 530 28.54 -57.71 11.63
N CYS A 531 28.18 -58.43 10.58
CA CYS A 531 26.79 -58.53 10.12
C CYS A 531 26.05 -59.82 10.55
N GLY A 532 26.58 -60.50 11.56
CA GLY A 532 26.01 -61.73 12.10
C GLY A 532 26.17 -62.96 11.18
N TYR A 533 25.88 -64.11 11.77
CA TYR A 533 25.95 -65.42 11.11
C TYR A 533 24.59 -65.77 10.49
N ASN A 534 24.60 -66.51 9.38
CA ASN A 534 23.38 -67.16 8.90
C ASN A 534 22.94 -68.26 9.88
N LYS A 535 21.76 -68.86 9.67
CA LYS A 535 21.21 -69.92 10.56
C LYS A 535 22.09 -71.17 10.71
N TYR A 536 23.20 -71.26 9.97
CA TYR A 536 24.17 -72.36 9.99
C TYR A 536 25.52 -71.96 10.60
N GLY A 537 25.63 -70.78 11.23
CA GLY A 537 26.86 -70.33 11.89
C GLY A 537 27.96 -69.86 10.93
N TRP A 538 27.64 -69.61 9.65
CA TRP A 538 28.58 -69.01 8.71
C TRP A 538 28.27 -67.53 8.56
N ALA A 539 29.30 -66.68 8.62
CA ALA A 539 29.09 -65.26 8.42
C ALA A 539 28.49 -65.02 7.01
N LYS A 540 27.54 -64.08 6.95
CA LYS A 540 26.79 -63.79 5.72
C LYS A 540 27.76 -63.32 4.62
N ARG A 541 27.50 -63.71 3.37
CA ARG A 541 28.38 -63.39 2.22
C ARG A 541 28.31 -61.93 1.78
N SER A 542 27.22 -61.24 2.11
CA SER A 542 27.04 -59.80 1.94
C SER A 542 25.91 -59.32 2.84
N SER A 543 26.08 -58.20 3.54
CA SER A 543 25.05 -57.64 4.40
C SER A 543 25.30 -56.15 4.62
N THR A 544 24.20 -55.40 4.75
CA THR A 544 24.20 -53.96 5.01
C THR A 544 23.86 -53.69 6.47
N VAL A 545 24.65 -52.84 7.14
CA VAL A 545 24.34 -52.31 8.47
C VAL A 545 24.21 -50.79 8.35
N ASP A 546 23.08 -50.25 8.78
CA ASP A 546 22.82 -48.82 8.81
C ASP A 546 23.66 -48.16 9.92
N LEU A 547 24.24 -46.99 9.63
CA LEU A 547 25.05 -46.23 10.58
C LEU A 547 24.24 -45.07 11.15
N GLN A 548 23.90 -45.16 12.42
CA GLN A 548 23.24 -44.10 13.19
C GLN A 548 24.26 -43.05 13.67
N ASP A 549 23.80 -41.84 13.96
CA ASP A 549 24.57 -40.74 14.55
C ASP A 549 25.77 -40.26 13.70
N VAL A 550 25.72 -40.48 12.38
CA VAL A 550 26.69 -39.94 11.43
C VAL A 550 26.37 -38.48 11.18
N ARG A 551 27.33 -37.59 11.43
CA ARG A 551 27.21 -36.17 11.14
C ARG A 551 27.50 -35.90 9.67
N VAL A 552 26.61 -35.21 8.99
CA VAL A 552 26.73 -34.88 7.57
C VAL A 552 26.66 -33.36 7.40
N ARG A 553 27.55 -32.82 6.56
CA ARG A 553 27.61 -31.41 6.19
C ARG A 553 27.66 -31.29 4.66
N ILE A 554 26.97 -30.30 4.11
CA ILE A 554 26.86 -30.04 2.68
C ILE A 554 27.46 -28.66 2.39
N TYR A 555 28.28 -28.58 1.34
CA TYR A 555 29.00 -27.37 0.97
C TYR A 555 28.74 -26.99 -0.49
N ASN A 556 28.44 -25.73 -0.76
CA ASN A 556 28.38 -25.17 -2.11
C ASN A 556 29.81 -24.96 -2.64
N ARG A 557 30.19 -25.67 -3.71
CA ARG A 557 31.52 -25.52 -4.33
C ARG A 557 31.61 -24.40 -5.34
N GLU A 558 30.52 -23.67 -5.56
CA GLU A 558 30.48 -22.47 -6.40
C GLU A 558 30.43 -21.19 -5.58
N ASP A 559 30.35 -21.31 -4.25
CA ASP A 559 30.61 -20.22 -3.31
C ASP A 559 32.03 -19.65 -3.51
N GLU A 560 32.13 -18.32 -3.57
CA GLU A 560 33.39 -17.63 -3.90
C GLU A 560 34.47 -17.89 -2.86
N GLU A 561 34.10 -17.89 -1.57
CA GLU A 561 35.03 -18.14 -0.47
C GLU A 561 35.47 -19.61 -0.44
N PHE A 562 34.55 -20.54 -0.70
CA PHE A 562 34.86 -21.96 -0.81
C PHE A 562 35.83 -22.24 -1.97
N LEU A 563 35.59 -21.62 -3.13
CA LEU A 563 36.45 -21.72 -4.30
C LEU A 563 37.86 -21.19 -4.00
N ALA A 564 37.96 -20.07 -3.28
CA ALA A 564 39.23 -19.49 -2.88
C ALA A 564 40.00 -20.39 -1.88
N ALA A 565 39.30 -21.00 -0.91
CA ALA A 565 39.91 -21.79 0.15
C ALA A 565 40.27 -23.23 -0.25
N TYR A 566 39.41 -23.88 -1.04
CA TYR A 566 39.49 -25.32 -1.31
C TYR A 566 39.52 -25.69 -2.80
N GLY A 567 39.22 -24.72 -3.67
CA GLY A 567 39.09 -24.93 -5.11
C GLY A 567 37.82 -25.68 -5.49
N ARG A 568 37.50 -25.68 -6.79
CA ARG A 568 36.29 -26.32 -7.34
C ARG A 568 36.23 -27.85 -7.14
N TRP A 569 37.40 -28.49 -7.04
CA TRP A 569 37.55 -29.94 -6.91
C TRP A 569 38.50 -30.28 -5.75
N PRO A 570 38.05 -30.11 -4.50
CA PRO A 570 38.90 -30.29 -3.32
C PRO A 570 39.45 -31.72 -3.21
N SER A 571 40.71 -31.81 -2.79
CA SER A 571 41.39 -33.09 -2.58
C SER A 571 40.79 -33.86 -1.42
N ARG A 572 40.69 -35.19 -1.55
CA ARG A 572 40.15 -36.06 -0.48
C ARG A 572 40.94 -35.98 0.84
N ARG A 573 42.20 -35.54 0.80
CA ARG A 573 43.05 -35.37 1.99
C ARG A 573 42.67 -34.14 2.85
N ARG A 574 41.76 -33.30 2.38
CA ARG A 574 41.30 -32.07 3.03
C ARG A 574 39.88 -32.21 3.61
N LEU A 575 39.28 -33.39 3.57
CA LEU A 575 37.88 -33.56 3.99
C LEU A 575 37.67 -33.33 5.48
N ASP A 576 38.68 -33.59 6.30
CA ASP A 576 38.69 -33.28 7.72
C ASP A 576 38.72 -31.78 7.97
N ASP A 577 39.59 -31.06 7.28
CA ASP A 577 39.71 -29.59 7.31
C ASP A 577 38.40 -28.92 6.82
N ILE A 578 37.88 -29.36 5.67
CA ILE A 578 36.60 -28.88 5.11
C ILE A 578 35.45 -29.13 6.10
N PHE A 579 35.36 -30.32 6.71
CA PHE A 579 34.28 -30.65 7.64
C PHE A 579 34.26 -29.76 8.89
N GLN A 580 35.42 -29.24 9.33
CA GLN A 580 35.51 -28.32 10.47
C GLN A 580 35.23 -26.86 10.09
N SER A 581 35.19 -26.54 8.80
CA SER A 581 34.95 -25.21 8.26
C SER A 581 33.46 -24.95 8.03
N ASP A 582 33.06 -23.68 8.16
CA ASP A 582 31.72 -23.19 7.81
C ASP A 582 31.70 -22.45 6.46
N ILE A 583 32.88 -22.17 5.88
CA ILE A 583 33.02 -21.59 4.53
C ILE A 583 32.28 -22.46 3.51
N GLY A 584 31.34 -21.87 2.77
CA GLY A 584 30.49 -22.52 1.78
C GLY A 584 29.51 -23.54 2.33
N LEU A 585 29.28 -23.64 3.64
CA LEU A 585 28.33 -24.59 4.24
C LEU A 585 26.88 -24.18 3.90
N THR A 586 26.10 -25.11 3.38
CA THR A 586 24.68 -24.90 3.03
C THR A 586 23.71 -25.74 3.83
N GLY A 587 24.17 -26.80 4.51
CA GLY A 587 23.27 -27.62 5.30
C GLY A 587 23.95 -28.70 6.14
N LEU A 588 23.22 -29.21 7.13
CA LEU A 588 23.70 -30.22 8.07
C LEU A 588 22.59 -31.18 8.49
N CYS A 589 22.94 -32.46 8.68
CA CYS A 589 22.05 -33.44 9.33
C CYS A 589 22.84 -34.50 10.11
N THR A 590 22.11 -35.23 10.95
CA THR A 590 22.61 -36.43 11.63
C THR A 590 21.72 -37.60 11.29
N THR A 591 22.31 -38.74 10.90
CA THR A 591 21.54 -39.93 10.49
C THR A 591 20.78 -40.58 11.65
N ASP A 592 19.54 -40.97 11.41
CA ASP A 592 18.67 -41.67 12.35
C ASP A 592 19.02 -43.16 12.54
N GLU A 593 18.20 -43.89 13.29
CA GLU A 593 18.33 -45.34 13.55
C GLU A 593 18.35 -46.20 12.27
N THR A 594 17.88 -45.67 11.14
CA THR A 594 17.87 -46.33 9.83
C THR A 594 19.04 -45.90 8.94
N GLY A 595 19.98 -45.14 9.53
CA GLY A 595 21.16 -44.60 8.88
C GLY A 595 20.85 -43.53 7.84
N GLN A 596 19.74 -42.80 8.03
CA GLN A 596 19.20 -41.86 7.06
C GLN A 596 19.12 -40.45 7.64
N CYS A 597 19.41 -39.44 6.83
CA CYS A 597 19.00 -38.07 7.12
C CYS A 597 18.73 -37.25 5.87
N LEU A 598 17.93 -36.21 6.06
CA LEU A 598 17.46 -35.29 5.04
C LEU A 598 18.05 -33.90 5.32
N VAL A 599 18.53 -33.24 4.27
CA VAL A 599 18.95 -31.83 4.31
C VAL A 599 18.42 -31.15 3.06
N GLY A 600 17.64 -30.09 3.26
CA GLY A 600 17.26 -29.18 2.19
C GLY A 600 18.41 -28.25 1.81
N GLU A 601 18.50 -27.91 0.54
CA GLU A 601 19.39 -26.89 0.01
C GLU A 601 18.52 -25.76 -0.56
N ASP A 602 18.79 -24.51 -0.16
CA ASP A 602 17.98 -23.35 -0.54
C ASP A 602 18.19 -22.90 -2.00
N ASN A 603 19.22 -23.43 -2.68
CA ASN A 603 19.60 -23.05 -4.04
C ASN A 603 20.15 -24.25 -4.84
N PRO A 604 20.02 -24.28 -6.18
CA PRO A 604 20.70 -25.27 -7.03
C PRO A 604 22.20 -24.99 -7.12
N GLY A 605 23.03 -26.03 -7.17
CA GLY A 605 24.48 -25.82 -7.19
C GLY A 605 25.33 -27.09 -7.21
N LYS A 606 26.63 -26.90 -7.41
CA LYS A 606 27.61 -28.00 -7.36
C LYS A 606 28.05 -28.24 -5.93
N PHE A 607 27.40 -29.16 -5.23
CA PHE A 607 27.70 -29.40 -3.82
C PHE A 607 28.80 -30.44 -3.58
N LEU A 608 29.40 -30.38 -2.39
CA LEU A 608 30.21 -31.42 -1.77
C LEU A 608 29.51 -31.86 -0.48
N VAL A 609 29.13 -33.14 -0.41
CA VAL A 609 28.58 -33.72 0.82
C VAL A 609 29.70 -34.44 1.56
N VAL A 610 29.91 -34.11 2.83
CA VAL A 610 30.93 -34.72 3.70
C VAL A 610 30.26 -35.31 4.94
N ALA A 611 30.51 -36.59 5.19
CA ALA A 611 30.02 -37.33 6.36
C ALA A 611 31.18 -37.71 7.28
N GLN A 612 30.96 -37.60 8.59
CA GLN A 612 31.89 -37.94 9.64
C GLN A 612 31.27 -38.97 10.60
N TYR A 613 32.01 -40.06 10.86
CA TYR A 613 31.63 -41.07 11.84
C TYR A 613 32.86 -41.65 12.55
N VAL A 614 32.65 -42.35 13.66
CA VAL A 614 33.70 -43.09 14.38
C VAL A 614 33.63 -44.56 13.96
N ASP A 615 34.75 -45.10 13.49
CA ASP A 615 34.84 -46.51 13.11
C ASP A 615 34.93 -47.40 14.35
N GLU A 616 33.93 -48.25 14.59
CA GLU A 616 33.87 -49.12 15.78
C GLU A 616 35.05 -50.09 15.90
N GLY A 617 35.65 -50.52 14.79
CA GLY A 617 36.76 -51.48 14.78
C GLY A 617 38.11 -50.88 15.12
N SER A 618 38.31 -49.59 14.85
CA SER A 618 39.59 -48.89 15.03
C SER A 618 39.52 -47.70 15.99
N SER A 619 38.32 -47.33 16.45
CA SER A 619 38.04 -46.11 17.23
C SER A 619 38.56 -44.82 16.59
N LYS A 620 38.81 -44.81 15.28
CA LYS A 620 39.27 -43.63 14.54
C LYS A 620 38.09 -42.88 13.92
N THR A 621 38.19 -41.55 13.90
CA THR A 621 37.25 -40.69 13.15
C THR A 621 37.54 -40.80 11.66
N VAL A 622 36.51 -41.01 10.86
CA VAL A 622 36.61 -41.18 9.40
C VAL A 622 35.74 -40.14 8.71
N TYR A 623 36.26 -39.55 7.63
CA TYR A 623 35.55 -38.59 6.78
C TYR A 623 35.36 -39.18 5.38
N ILE A 624 34.15 -39.08 4.84
CA ILE A 624 33.82 -39.53 3.49
C ILE A 624 33.12 -38.40 2.75
N GLY A 625 33.60 -38.07 1.55
CA GLY A 625 33.07 -36.97 0.74
C GLY A 625 32.62 -37.44 -0.64
N LYS A 626 31.57 -36.82 -1.19
CA LYS A 626 31.12 -37.02 -2.57
C LYS A 626 30.62 -35.72 -3.21
N PHE A 627 30.99 -35.51 -4.47
CA PHE A 627 30.45 -34.41 -5.26
C PHE A 627 29.03 -34.68 -5.74
N LYS A 628 28.19 -33.65 -5.66
CA LYS A 628 26.89 -33.53 -6.32
C LYS A 628 27.08 -32.51 -7.44
N ASP A 629 26.81 -32.91 -8.68
CA ASP A 629 26.87 -32.05 -9.85
C ASP A 629 25.49 -32.08 -10.53
N PHE A 630 24.93 -30.90 -10.83
CA PHE A 630 23.75 -30.77 -11.69
C PHE A 630 24.21 -30.91 -13.15
N ASN A 631 23.95 -32.06 -13.77
CA ASN A 631 23.87 -32.12 -15.23
C ASN A 631 22.49 -32.67 -15.58
N GLN A 632 21.64 -31.82 -16.18
CA GLN A 632 20.41 -32.24 -16.83
C GLN A 632 20.78 -33.22 -17.97
N ALA A 633 20.33 -34.47 -17.82
CA ALA A 633 20.30 -35.57 -18.77
C ALA A 633 21.63 -36.08 -19.38
N ASN A 634 21.81 -37.41 -19.35
CA ASN A 634 22.06 -38.15 -20.59
C ASN A 634 21.79 -39.66 -20.46
N TYR A 635 20.86 -40.13 -21.30
CA TYR A 635 20.89 -41.48 -21.87
C TYR A 635 22.23 -41.67 -22.61
N GLY A 636 22.92 -42.80 -22.41
CA GLY A 636 24.08 -43.11 -23.26
C GLY A 636 25.07 -44.13 -22.71
N CYS A 637 25.15 -45.27 -23.41
CA CYS A 637 26.20 -46.27 -23.34
C CYS A 637 27.60 -45.71 -23.71
N TRP A 638 28.63 -46.15 -22.96
CA TRP A 638 30.06 -46.31 -23.30
C TRP A 638 30.82 -45.21 -24.07
N TRP A 639 31.85 -44.63 -23.44
CA TRP A 639 33.26 -44.81 -23.85
C TRP A 639 34.26 -44.34 -22.78
N ASP A 640 35.26 -45.18 -22.53
CA ASP A 640 36.57 -44.91 -21.90
C ASP A 640 37.51 -44.35 -22.97
N PRO A 641 38.45 -43.44 -22.65
CA PRO A 641 39.79 -43.69 -23.18
C PRO A 641 40.97 -43.38 -22.24
N HIS A 642 41.83 -44.40 -22.16
CA HIS A 642 43.29 -44.43 -21.98
C HIS A 642 43.89 -44.74 -20.59
N GLN A 643 43.99 -46.05 -20.33
CA GLN A 643 45.24 -46.84 -20.20
C GLN A 643 46.60 -46.10 -20.10
N ASN A 644 47.35 -46.34 -19.01
CA ASN A 644 48.50 -47.27 -18.89
C ASN A 644 49.49 -46.83 -17.81
N ASP A 645 49.78 -47.71 -16.85
CA ASP A 645 51.17 -48.18 -16.67
C ASP A 645 51.27 -49.45 -15.80
N ALA A 646 51.98 -50.41 -16.40
CA ALA A 646 52.87 -51.44 -15.88
C ALA A 646 52.39 -52.55 -14.92
N ALA A 647 52.61 -53.78 -15.38
CA ALA A 647 52.61 -55.04 -14.65
C ALA A 647 53.86 -55.22 -13.76
N ALA A 648 53.70 -55.89 -12.62
CA ALA A 648 54.40 -57.15 -12.25
C ALA A 648 54.43 -57.34 -10.71
N ASP A 649 53.79 -58.43 -10.30
CA ASP A 649 54.17 -59.39 -9.28
C ASP A 649 54.28 -59.04 -7.78
N ASP A 650 53.60 -59.90 -7.04
CA ASP A 650 53.78 -60.27 -5.63
C ASP A 650 53.31 -59.27 -4.55
N TYR A 651 52.00 -59.24 -4.32
CA TYR A 651 51.47 -58.96 -2.99
C TYR A 651 50.13 -59.67 -2.77
N THR A 652 50.12 -60.56 -1.79
CA THR A 652 48.92 -61.13 -1.15
C THR A 652 47.84 -60.06 -0.92
N PRO A 653 46.54 -60.35 -1.16
CA PRO A 653 45.52 -59.31 -1.12
C PRO A 653 45.35 -58.77 0.31
N PRO A 654 45.39 -57.45 0.54
CA PRO A 654 44.89 -56.91 1.79
C PRO A 654 43.37 -57.03 1.78
N THR A 655 42.86 -57.83 2.72
CA THR A 655 41.54 -57.74 3.35
C THR A 655 40.94 -56.33 3.24
N LYS A 656 39.85 -56.17 2.47
CA LYS A 656 39.14 -54.88 2.34
C LYS A 656 37.67 -55.03 2.72
N ILE A 657 37.33 -54.60 3.93
CA ILE A 657 35.99 -54.12 4.28
C ILE A 657 35.81 -52.80 3.55
N THR A 658 34.74 -52.63 2.77
CA THR A 658 34.48 -51.38 2.03
C THR A 658 33.16 -50.79 2.53
N LYS A 659 33.17 -49.60 3.11
CA LYS A 659 31.97 -48.89 3.61
C LYS A 659 31.39 -47.99 2.51
N HIS A 660 30.07 -47.99 2.34
CA HIS A 660 29.38 -47.36 1.20
C HIS A 660 28.51 -46.17 1.65
N LEU A 661 28.88 -44.96 1.24
CA LEU A 661 28.08 -43.74 1.38
C LEU A 661 27.11 -43.58 0.19
N ARG A 662 25.84 -43.97 0.34
CA ARG A 662 24.85 -43.92 -0.74
C ARG A 662 23.97 -42.68 -0.60
N PHE A 663 23.87 -41.92 -1.67
CA PHE A 663 22.92 -40.81 -1.76
C PHE A 663 21.86 -41.18 -2.79
N THR A 664 20.62 -40.81 -2.50
CA THR A 664 19.52 -40.89 -3.45
C THR A 664 19.03 -39.46 -3.62
N LYS A 665 18.93 -38.97 -4.86
CA LYS A 665 18.28 -37.68 -5.12
C LYS A 665 16.78 -37.88 -4.91
N LEU A 666 16.15 -37.08 -4.05
CA LEU A 666 14.70 -36.91 -4.06
C LEU A 666 14.43 -35.60 -4.82
N ILE A 667 13.72 -35.70 -5.94
CA ILE A 667 13.11 -34.53 -6.59
C ILE A 667 11.65 -34.59 -6.19
N LEU A 668 11.17 -33.61 -5.42
CA LEU A 668 9.77 -33.54 -5.04
C LEU A 668 8.95 -32.87 -6.15
N LYS A 669 8.52 -33.66 -7.14
CA LYS A 669 7.15 -33.59 -7.69
C LYS A 669 6.87 -34.98 -8.31
N TYR A 670 5.94 -35.71 -7.68
CA TYR A 670 5.43 -37.03 -8.09
C TYR A 670 6.42 -38.05 -8.70
N GLY A 671 7.14 -38.77 -7.83
CA GLY A 671 7.40 -40.20 -8.00
C GLY A 671 8.37 -40.64 -9.12
N HIS A 672 9.51 -41.17 -8.65
CA HIS A 672 10.45 -42.13 -9.27
C HIS A 672 11.79 -41.58 -9.77
N VAL A 673 12.89 -41.90 -9.07
CA VAL A 673 14.19 -42.21 -9.72
C VAL A 673 15.02 -43.24 -8.91
N LYS A 674 15.75 -44.10 -9.64
CA LYS A 674 16.65 -45.17 -9.19
C LYS A 674 18.06 -44.96 -9.80
N PHE A 675 19.12 -45.46 -9.13
CA PHE A 675 20.46 -45.91 -9.62
C PHE A 675 21.76 -45.30 -8.98
N LEU A 676 22.89 -45.98 -9.28
CA LEU A 676 24.11 -46.25 -8.48
C LEU A 676 25.39 -45.56 -9.02
N GLY A 677 26.36 -45.23 -8.15
CA GLY A 677 27.72 -44.79 -8.55
C GLY A 677 28.78 -44.86 -7.43
N ARG A 678 30.07 -45.03 -7.81
CA ARG A 678 31.27 -45.41 -7.00
C ARG A 678 31.81 -44.33 -6.02
N TYR A 679 32.65 -44.74 -5.06
CA TYR A 679 32.99 -44.03 -3.80
C TYR A 679 34.44 -43.48 -3.72
N MET A 680 34.64 -42.54 -2.78
CA MET A 680 35.94 -41.96 -2.40
C MET A 680 36.12 -42.10 -0.87
N THR A 681 37.23 -42.68 -0.37
CA THR A 681 37.47 -42.90 1.07
C THR A 681 38.83 -42.37 1.49
N VAL A 682 38.91 -41.66 2.62
CA VAL A 682 40.17 -41.29 3.29
C VAL A 682 40.06 -41.60 4.77
N VAL A 683 41.09 -42.24 5.32
CA VAL A 683 41.26 -42.48 6.75
C VAL A 683 42.33 -41.51 7.22
N SER A 684 41.97 -40.56 8.08
CA SER A 684 42.95 -39.71 8.75
C SER A 684 43.26 -40.26 10.15
N GLY A 685 44.50 -40.10 10.58
CA GLY A 685 44.96 -40.38 11.93
C GLY A 685 46.23 -39.58 12.18
N PRO A 686 46.88 -39.76 13.35
CA PRO A 686 48.27 -40.15 13.33
C PRO A 686 48.42 -41.57 12.74
#